data_AF-A0A4W4GK44-F1
#
_entry.id   AF-A0A4W4GK44-F1
#
_cell.length_a   1.000
_cell.length_b   1.000
_cell.length_c   1.000
_cell.angle_alpha   90.00
_cell.angle_beta   90.00
_cell.angle_gamma   90.00
#
_symmetry.space_group_name_H-M   'P 1'
#
loop_
_entity.id
_entity.type
_entity.pdbx_description
1 polymer ?
#
loop_
_entity_poly.entity_id
_entity_poly.type
_entity_poly.pdbx_seq_one_letter_code
_entity_poly.pdbx_strand_id
1 'polypeptide(L)'
;MKQRKKKPSFHKLLKTSNVKLENKVKNRQFKHQATAKKQRKEQRKLRQAISDVSHQTLKPLERYKKKPEDEEEFLETLPTDMMEEGDLEQIRAMAQKASFITRELSSCAPVHVKKRKSDQPVEKYEKIPRKMQQEEQTELIHLLPIKDKSGLIPQTMEKPGMRHHPEGHLYPQVDLSEVAQSFLSLTPEEQLELRSQKLTEKKLCIAALGSAILAEPHSSIKKLKELRAMLMESDPCVAVTVRKLVMVSLLEIFKDIVPAYRIRPLTEAEKATKVRSVSINSTWRIWNWKQKKLKSSQAVSLASYRSLAEVAIRCMCEMLVALPHFNFHNNIVFVVVGLMTEPAKKLSDMCCEAVRKLLKQDKLGQASLATVRVISGLVKSKNYNIRPEVLKTLLCLRIKEVEVKKDTEDLVPKQKLMSFKEKKKNLSRMQRKWKKAEEKLQKELLEADASESKEKKLKLHTETLNIVFLIYFRILKKAQKSNLLPSVLEGLAKFAHLINLEFFDDLLTVLHNLITSGDLSYRESLHCILTAFHILSGQGDVLNIDPLKFYVHLYKTLLTLHAGALTNEDTAIALQCLDVMLTKRRKQITLHRALAFLKRLSMLSLHVMPDSCVGILATNRMLVHTFPKCDILLDNDMQGSGVYLPELDEPEYCNPQNTCLWELHTLKRHYHPMVRKYATHLLCGAPSEGSGALDMGLSRRTPGQLFEDYSVKDMTFNPPVAGPPSKKKEHLTIGQAFLDSALKKQVDTALLLEEDEVSLDFAASYAQE
;
A
#
# COMPACT_ATOMS: atom_id res chain seq x y z
N MET A 1 -8.28 32.85 56.17
CA MET A 1 -8.67 32.25 57.48
C MET A 1 -9.55 31.03 57.25
N LYS A 2 -9.19 29.90 57.88
CA LYS A 2 -9.77 28.56 57.73
C LYS A 2 -11.12 28.46 58.45
N GLN A 3 -12.21 28.10 57.77
CA GLN A 3 -13.40 27.53 58.42
C GLN A 3 -13.39 25.99 58.26
N ARG A 4 -12.74 25.32 59.22
CA ARG A 4 -12.81 23.87 59.39
C ARG A 4 -14.23 23.49 59.84
N LYS A 5 -15.02 22.86 58.96
CA LYS A 5 -16.26 22.20 59.36
C LYS A 5 -15.92 21.02 60.29
N LYS A 6 -16.29 21.17 61.57
CA LYS A 6 -16.21 20.13 62.61
C LYS A 6 -16.93 18.87 62.12
N LYS A 7 -16.25 17.72 62.23
CA LYS A 7 -16.88 16.39 62.11
C LYS A 7 -17.98 16.29 63.18
N PRO A 8 -19.22 15.92 62.85
CA PRO A 8 -20.23 15.67 63.88
C PRO A 8 -19.80 14.50 64.77
N SER A 9 -19.95 14.65 66.08
CA SER A 9 -19.50 13.68 67.07
C SER A 9 -20.27 12.36 66.98
N PHE A 10 -19.56 11.26 67.24
CA PHE A 10 -20.03 9.87 67.23
C PHE A 10 -21.24 9.62 68.15
N HIS A 11 -21.56 10.54 69.06
CA HIS A 11 -22.62 10.39 70.06
C HIS A 11 -24.05 10.62 69.52
N LYS A 12 -24.21 11.13 68.28
CA LYS A 12 -25.52 11.27 67.60
C LYS A 12 -25.90 10.11 66.68
N LEU A 13 -25.01 9.12 66.48
CA LEU A 13 -25.25 7.96 65.60
C LEU A 13 -25.87 6.75 66.32
N LEU A 14 -25.97 6.77 67.65
CA LEU A 14 -26.43 5.64 68.48
C LEU A 14 -27.92 5.70 68.88
N LYS A 15 -28.73 6.58 68.28
CA LYS A 15 -30.19 6.62 68.50
C LYS A 15 -31.00 6.54 67.20
N THR A 16 -30.59 5.70 66.25
CA THR A 16 -31.56 5.17 65.27
C THR A 16 -32.04 3.84 65.82
N SER A 17 -33.33 3.77 66.21
CA SER A 17 -33.94 2.53 66.69
C SER A 17 -33.56 1.34 65.79
N ASN A 18 -33.28 0.18 66.38
CA ASN A 18 -32.93 -1.05 65.63
C ASN A 18 -33.93 -1.33 64.50
N VAL A 19 -35.20 -0.99 64.72
CA VAL A 19 -36.30 -1.03 63.73
C VAL A 19 -36.01 -0.21 62.46
N LYS A 20 -35.41 0.99 62.56
CA LYS A 20 -35.07 1.81 61.39
C LYS A 20 -33.88 1.25 60.62
N LEU A 21 -32.90 0.64 61.30
CA LEU A 21 -31.78 -0.05 60.66
C LEU A 21 -32.27 -1.31 59.95
N GLU A 22 -33.09 -2.13 60.60
CA GLU A 22 -33.72 -3.29 59.99
C GLU A 22 -34.58 -2.94 58.78
N ASN A 23 -35.42 -1.90 58.88
CA ASN A 23 -36.23 -1.46 57.74
C ASN A 23 -35.36 -0.96 56.57
N LYS A 24 -34.18 -0.39 56.85
CA LYS A 24 -33.23 0.04 55.81
C LYS A 24 -32.51 -1.15 55.18
N VAL A 25 -32.18 -2.18 55.96
CA VAL A 25 -31.62 -3.45 55.47
C VAL A 25 -32.64 -4.21 54.64
N LYS A 26 -33.88 -4.36 55.14
CA LYS A 26 -35.00 -4.96 54.41
C LYS A 26 -35.28 -4.21 53.10
N ASN A 27 -35.31 -2.88 53.11
CA ASN A 27 -35.47 -2.11 51.87
C ASN A 27 -34.31 -2.28 50.88
N ARG A 28 -33.07 -2.47 51.35
CA ARG A 28 -31.94 -2.82 50.48
C ARG A 28 -32.09 -4.23 49.91
N GLN A 29 -32.49 -5.20 50.71
CA GLN A 29 -32.77 -6.57 50.27
C GLN A 29 -33.92 -6.61 49.25
N PHE A 30 -35.01 -5.89 49.48
CA PHE A 30 -36.12 -5.78 48.52
C PHE A 30 -35.70 -5.13 47.21
N LYS A 31 -34.83 -4.10 47.25
CA LYS A 31 -34.27 -3.52 46.02
C LYS A 31 -33.37 -4.51 45.27
N HIS A 32 -32.52 -5.26 45.98
CA HIS A 32 -31.69 -6.30 45.38
C HIS A 32 -32.53 -7.44 44.77
N GLN A 33 -33.58 -7.88 45.46
CA GLN A 33 -34.51 -8.87 44.93
C GLN A 33 -35.30 -8.33 43.73
N ALA A 34 -35.70 -7.07 43.72
CA ALA A 34 -36.37 -6.46 42.57
C ALA A 34 -35.44 -6.35 41.35
N THR A 35 -34.18 -5.97 41.55
CA THR A 35 -33.18 -5.96 40.46
C THR A 35 -32.87 -7.37 39.96
N ALA A 36 -32.76 -8.35 40.85
CA ALA A 36 -32.55 -9.75 40.47
C ALA A 36 -33.76 -10.33 39.73
N LYS A 37 -35.00 -10.00 40.15
CA LYS A 37 -36.23 -10.35 39.43
C LYS A 37 -36.27 -9.71 38.03
N LYS A 38 -35.81 -8.46 37.89
CA LYS A 38 -35.71 -7.78 36.59
C LYS A 38 -34.68 -8.47 35.67
N GLN A 39 -33.50 -8.78 36.18
CA GLN A 39 -32.46 -9.52 35.44
C GLN A 39 -32.93 -10.92 35.03
N ARG A 40 -33.65 -11.64 35.91
CA ARG A 40 -34.27 -12.93 35.57
C ARG A 40 -35.34 -12.81 34.50
N LYS A 41 -36.15 -11.74 34.51
CA LYS A 41 -37.12 -11.46 33.43
C LYS A 41 -36.42 -11.15 32.11
N GLU A 42 -35.34 -10.37 32.13
CA GLU A 42 -34.53 -10.08 30.94
C GLU A 42 -33.84 -11.33 30.41
N GLN A 43 -33.26 -12.18 31.28
CA GLN A 43 -32.71 -13.48 30.88
C GLN A 43 -33.77 -14.44 30.36
N ARG A 44 -34.99 -14.46 30.93
CA ARG A 44 -36.11 -15.23 30.38
C ARG A 44 -36.54 -14.73 29.00
N LYS A 45 -36.60 -13.41 28.79
CA LYS A 45 -36.85 -12.82 27.46
C LYS A 45 -35.75 -13.17 26.47
N LEU A 46 -34.49 -13.15 26.90
CA LEU A 46 -33.35 -13.55 26.06
C LEU A 46 -33.42 -15.03 25.71
N ARG A 47 -33.75 -15.89 26.69
CA ARG A 47 -33.96 -17.32 26.46
C ARG A 47 -35.17 -17.61 25.59
N GLN A 48 -36.25 -16.84 25.71
CA GLN A 48 -37.40 -16.93 24.80
C GLN A 48 -37.01 -16.49 23.39
N ALA A 49 -36.28 -15.39 23.22
CA ALA A 49 -35.77 -14.98 21.91
C ALA A 49 -34.81 -16.01 21.29
N ILE A 50 -33.94 -16.63 22.11
CA ILE A 50 -33.06 -17.72 21.66
C ILE A 50 -33.86 -18.99 21.37
N SER A 51 -34.91 -19.28 22.14
CA SER A 51 -35.83 -20.39 21.90
C SER A 51 -36.60 -20.20 20.58
N ASP A 52 -37.11 -19.00 20.33
CA ASP A 52 -37.81 -18.60 19.10
C ASP A 52 -36.88 -18.69 17.89
N VAL A 53 -35.59 -18.36 18.07
CA VAL A 53 -34.54 -18.54 17.04
C VAL A 53 -34.16 -20.03 16.87
N SER A 54 -34.15 -20.83 17.94
CA SER A 54 -33.84 -22.27 17.86
C SER A 54 -35.01 -23.13 17.36
N HIS A 55 -36.25 -22.64 17.47
CA HIS A 55 -37.45 -23.24 16.85
C HIS A 55 -37.69 -22.75 15.43
N GLN A 56 -36.95 -21.73 14.96
CA GLN A 56 -36.71 -21.49 13.55
C GLN A 56 -35.51 -22.34 13.09
N THR A 57 -35.72 -23.66 13.06
CA THR A 57 -34.98 -24.48 12.12
C THR A 57 -35.27 -23.94 10.73
N LEU A 58 -34.21 -23.50 10.05
CA LEU A 58 -34.22 -23.17 8.63
C LEU A 58 -34.77 -24.39 7.89
N LYS A 59 -36.05 -24.34 7.52
CA LYS A 59 -36.62 -25.24 6.54
C LYS A 59 -35.77 -25.08 5.27
N PRO A 60 -35.21 -26.17 4.72
CA PRO A 60 -34.68 -26.14 3.36
C PRO A 60 -35.77 -25.55 2.47
N LEU A 61 -35.41 -24.57 1.64
CA LEU A 61 -36.28 -24.07 0.58
C LEU A 61 -36.81 -25.28 -0.20
N GLU A 62 -38.07 -25.62 0.05
CA GLU A 62 -38.80 -26.58 -0.74
C GLU A 62 -38.74 -26.08 -2.17
N ARG A 63 -37.95 -26.79 -2.97
CA ARG A 63 -38.19 -26.95 -4.40
C ARG A 63 -39.70 -27.10 -4.55
N TYR A 64 -40.29 -26.29 -5.43
CA TYR A 64 -41.63 -26.53 -5.94
C TYR A 64 -41.77 -28.03 -6.24
N LYS A 65 -42.52 -28.73 -5.41
CA LYS A 65 -43.08 -30.03 -5.76
C LYS A 65 -43.98 -29.77 -6.96
N LYS A 66 -43.76 -30.55 -8.03
CA LYS A 66 -44.72 -30.74 -9.10
C LYS A 66 -46.10 -30.93 -8.47
N LYS A 67 -47.09 -30.18 -8.95
CA LYS A 67 -48.48 -30.57 -8.70
C LYS A 67 -48.70 -31.97 -9.29
N PRO A 68 -49.47 -32.82 -8.60
CA PRO A 68 -49.80 -34.15 -9.08
C PRO A 68 -50.57 -34.08 -10.40
N GLU A 69 -50.21 -35.03 -11.25
CA GLU A 69 -50.85 -35.44 -12.50
C GLU A 69 -52.21 -36.06 -12.16
N ASP A 70 -53.20 -35.27 -11.72
CA ASP A 70 -54.56 -35.75 -11.40
C ASP A 70 -55.63 -34.77 -11.92
N GLU A 71 -55.39 -34.16 -13.09
CA GLU A 71 -56.45 -33.53 -13.92
C GLU A 71 -56.50 -34.14 -15.34
N GLU A 72 -55.74 -35.22 -15.59
CA GLU A 72 -55.81 -35.98 -16.85
C GLU A 72 -56.85 -37.12 -16.81
N GLU A 73 -57.32 -37.54 -15.63
CA GLU A 73 -58.30 -38.65 -15.51
C GLU A 73 -59.79 -38.19 -15.66
N PHE A 74 -60.07 -36.88 -15.67
CA PHE A 74 -61.42 -36.34 -15.92
C PHE A 74 -61.62 -35.81 -17.35
N LEU A 75 -60.58 -35.89 -18.19
CA LEU A 75 -60.64 -35.57 -19.62
C LEU A 75 -60.65 -36.82 -20.52
N GLU A 76 -60.49 -38.03 -19.95
CA GLU A 76 -60.65 -39.33 -20.63
C GLU A 76 -62.08 -39.91 -20.56
N THR A 77 -63.06 -39.14 -20.07
CA THR A 77 -64.48 -39.57 -19.96
C THR A 77 -65.46 -38.73 -20.78
N LEU A 78 -64.97 -38.00 -21.79
CA LEU A 78 -65.79 -37.41 -22.84
C LEU A 78 -65.75 -38.30 -24.09
N PRO A 79 -66.88 -38.63 -24.73
CA PRO A 79 -66.90 -39.43 -25.95
C PRO A 79 -66.22 -38.67 -27.11
N THR A 80 -65.03 -39.10 -27.54
CA THR A 80 -64.18 -38.40 -28.52
C THR A 80 -64.25 -38.92 -29.96
N ASP A 81 -65.20 -39.78 -30.30
CA ASP A 81 -65.23 -40.43 -31.62
C ASP A 81 -65.73 -39.58 -32.80
N MET A 82 -65.88 -38.24 -32.65
CA MET A 82 -66.40 -37.37 -33.71
C MET A 82 -65.72 -35.98 -33.83
N MET A 83 -64.48 -35.80 -33.36
CA MET A 83 -63.74 -34.53 -33.54
C MET A 83 -62.31 -34.78 -34.05
N GLU A 84 -61.91 -34.05 -35.10
CA GLU A 84 -60.55 -34.13 -35.65
C GLU A 84 -59.52 -33.45 -34.73
N GLU A 85 -58.29 -33.98 -34.71
CA GLU A 85 -57.19 -33.58 -33.81
C GLU A 85 -56.86 -32.08 -33.86
N GLY A 86 -57.14 -31.43 -35.00
CA GLY A 86 -56.91 -29.99 -35.19
C GLY A 86 -57.86 -29.07 -34.39
N ASP A 87 -59.09 -29.52 -34.09
CA ASP A 87 -60.07 -28.71 -33.37
C ASP A 87 -59.79 -28.68 -31.86
N LEU A 88 -59.22 -29.77 -31.32
CA LEU A 88 -58.80 -29.87 -29.91
C LEU A 88 -57.61 -28.96 -29.59
N GLU A 89 -56.68 -28.80 -30.53
CA GLU A 89 -55.55 -27.88 -30.38
C GLU A 89 -55.99 -26.41 -30.40
N GLN A 90 -57.02 -26.09 -31.18
CA GLN A 90 -57.59 -24.75 -31.27
C GLN A 90 -58.32 -24.34 -29.98
N ILE A 91 -59.03 -25.28 -29.34
CA ILE A 91 -59.71 -25.06 -28.06
C ILE A 91 -58.70 -24.91 -26.91
N ARG A 92 -57.63 -25.71 -26.86
CA ARG A 92 -56.52 -25.52 -25.89
C ARG A 92 -55.81 -24.18 -26.08
N ALA A 93 -55.60 -23.76 -27.33
CA ALA A 93 -54.99 -22.47 -27.64
C ALA A 93 -55.88 -21.27 -27.28
N MET A 94 -57.21 -21.42 -27.34
CA MET A 94 -58.17 -20.41 -26.86
C MET A 94 -58.19 -20.32 -25.33
N ALA A 95 -58.16 -21.46 -24.62
CA ALA A 95 -58.15 -21.49 -23.16
C ALA A 95 -56.89 -20.83 -22.55
N GLN A 96 -55.73 -20.99 -23.20
CA GLN A 96 -54.48 -20.32 -22.78
C GLN A 96 -54.47 -18.81 -23.07
N LYS A 97 -55.25 -18.34 -24.06
CA LYS A 97 -55.40 -16.91 -24.39
C LYS A 97 -56.46 -16.20 -23.55
N ALA A 98 -57.34 -16.94 -22.87
CA ALA A 98 -58.42 -16.39 -22.03
C ALA A 98 -57.99 -16.03 -20.60
N SER A 99 -56.74 -15.62 -20.38
CA SER A 99 -56.27 -15.02 -19.12
C SER A 99 -56.46 -13.49 -19.11
N PHE A 100 -57.65 -13.04 -19.51
CA PHE A 100 -58.04 -11.62 -19.49
C PHE A 100 -58.79 -11.21 -18.20
N ILE A 101 -59.08 -12.15 -17.28
CA ILE A 101 -59.86 -11.87 -16.05
C ILE A 101 -59.03 -11.90 -14.75
N THR A 102 -57.74 -12.25 -14.77
CA THR A 102 -56.87 -12.23 -13.56
C THR A 102 -55.64 -11.35 -13.72
N ARG A 103 -55.82 -10.19 -14.39
CA ARG A 103 -54.81 -9.13 -14.45
C ARG A 103 -54.99 -8.16 -13.29
N GLU A 104 -54.29 -8.41 -12.17
CA GLU A 104 -53.95 -7.33 -11.24
C GLU A 104 -52.65 -6.63 -11.68
N LEU A 105 -52.72 -5.30 -11.69
CA LEU A 105 -51.65 -4.38 -12.08
C LEU A 105 -50.50 -4.39 -11.06
N SER A 106 -49.32 -4.88 -11.44
CA SER A 106 -48.02 -4.28 -11.06
C SER A 106 -46.84 -5.14 -11.52
N SER A 107 -46.42 -4.99 -12.78
CA SER A 107 -44.99 -5.10 -13.14
C SER A 107 -44.76 -4.58 -14.55
N CYS A 108 -44.23 -3.36 -14.65
CA CYS A 108 -43.61 -2.86 -15.87
C CYS A 108 -42.09 -3.04 -15.74
N ALA A 109 -41.53 -4.09 -16.35
CA ALA A 109 -40.17 -4.08 -16.88
C ALA A 109 -40.00 -5.21 -17.92
N PRO A 110 -39.46 -4.92 -19.12
CA PRO A 110 -39.36 -5.88 -20.21
C PRO A 110 -38.17 -6.82 -20.03
N VAL A 111 -38.41 -8.13 -20.16
CA VAL A 111 -37.34 -9.15 -20.19
C VAL A 111 -37.10 -9.55 -21.64
N HIS A 112 -35.98 -9.08 -22.20
CA HIS A 112 -35.41 -9.62 -23.43
C HIS A 112 -34.83 -11.02 -23.15
N VAL A 113 -35.44 -12.06 -23.74
CA VAL A 113 -34.78 -13.37 -23.92
C VAL A 113 -34.55 -13.63 -25.41
N LYS A 114 -33.34 -14.12 -25.67
CA LYS A 114 -32.63 -14.25 -26.95
C LYS A 114 -33.23 -15.36 -27.82
N LYS A 115 -33.58 -15.06 -29.08
CA LYS A 115 -33.89 -16.06 -30.10
C LYS A 115 -32.61 -16.54 -30.81
N ARG A 116 -32.42 -17.86 -30.86
CA ARG A 116 -31.45 -18.55 -31.73
C ARG A 116 -31.91 -18.47 -33.20
N LYS A 117 -30.92 -18.47 -34.09
CA LYS A 117 -31.00 -18.36 -35.55
C LYS A 117 -31.74 -19.55 -36.18
N SER A 118 -32.66 -19.26 -37.08
CA SER A 118 -32.95 -20.07 -38.27
C SER A 118 -32.75 -19.18 -39.50
N ASP A 119 -31.98 -19.68 -40.47
CA ASP A 119 -31.61 -19.00 -41.70
C ASP A 119 -32.70 -19.18 -42.76
N GLN A 120 -33.39 -18.10 -43.11
CA GLN A 120 -34.01 -17.89 -44.42
C GLN A 120 -33.77 -16.44 -44.86
N PRO A 121 -33.24 -16.19 -46.08
CA PRO A 121 -32.69 -14.89 -46.47
C PRO A 121 -33.70 -13.93 -47.14
N VAL A 122 -35.01 -14.21 -47.07
CA VAL A 122 -36.00 -13.45 -47.86
C VAL A 122 -36.78 -12.41 -47.04
N GLU A 123 -36.91 -12.56 -45.72
CA GLU A 123 -37.72 -11.64 -44.89
C GLU A 123 -36.97 -10.40 -44.34
N LYS A 124 -35.70 -10.19 -44.73
CA LYS A 124 -34.89 -9.04 -44.25
C LYS A 124 -34.90 -7.82 -45.17
N TYR A 125 -35.47 -7.92 -46.37
CA TYR A 125 -35.58 -6.79 -47.30
C TYR A 125 -36.80 -5.89 -47.04
N GLU A 126 -37.86 -6.41 -46.39
CA GLU A 126 -39.11 -5.65 -46.19
C GLU A 126 -39.19 -4.86 -44.87
N LYS A 127 -38.24 -5.07 -43.94
CA LYS A 127 -38.22 -4.41 -42.62
C LYS A 127 -37.16 -3.31 -42.49
N ILE A 128 -36.56 -2.90 -43.60
CA ILE A 128 -35.66 -1.74 -43.64
C ILE A 128 -36.44 -0.61 -44.33
N PRO A 129 -36.81 0.48 -43.65
CA PRO A 129 -37.38 1.62 -44.34
C PRO A 129 -36.35 2.16 -45.33
N ARG A 130 -36.71 2.20 -46.62
CA ARG A 130 -35.90 2.87 -47.64
C ARG A 130 -35.80 4.34 -47.23
N LYS A 131 -34.58 4.82 -46.98
CA LYS A 131 -34.34 6.27 -46.95
C LYS A 131 -34.43 6.77 -48.39
N MET A 132 -35.64 7.11 -48.84
CA MET A 132 -35.78 8.15 -49.85
C MET A 132 -35.19 9.43 -49.24
N GLN A 133 -34.50 10.22 -50.06
CA GLN A 133 -34.23 11.62 -49.73
C GLN A 133 -35.59 12.28 -49.51
N GLN A 134 -35.97 12.46 -48.24
CA GLN A 134 -37.07 13.34 -47.87
C GLN A 134 -36.53 14.75 -48.06
N GLU A 135 -36.98 15.42 -49.13
CA GLU A 135 -37.10 16.87 -49.11
C GLU A 135 -37.92 17.24 -47.87
N GLU A 136 -37.49 18.29 -47.19
CA GLU A 136 -38.10 18.76 -45.94
C GLU A 136 -39.61 18.99 -46.17
N GLN A 137 -40.44 18.08 -45.65
CA GLN A 137 -41.88 18.28 -45.62
C GLN A 137 -42.16 19.40 -44.62
N THR A 138 -42.45 20.60 -45.11
CA THR A 138 -42.93 21.70 -44.28
C THR A 138 -44.27 21.31 -43.66
N GLU A 139 -44.39 21.37 -42.33
CA GLU A 139 -45.65 21.14 -41.62
C GLU A 139 -46.65 22.27 -41.97
N LEU A 140 -47.54 21.99 -42.92
CA LEU A 140 -48.64 22.87 -43.32
C LEU A 140 -49.81 22.72 -42.34
N ILE A 141 -50.29 23.84 -41.79
CA ILE A 141 -51.56 23.92 -41.05
C ILE A 141 -52.68 24.23 -42.06
N HIS A 142 -53.72 23.41 -42.09
CA HIS A 142 -54.94 23.71 -42.83
C HIS A 142 -55.81 24.71 -42.03
N LEU A 143 -56.10 25.88 -42.61
CA LEU A 143 -56.99 26.89 -42.03
C LEU A 143 -58.44 26.64 -42.45
N LEU A 144 -59.39 27.29 -41.75
CA LEU A 144 -60.81 27.20 -42.07
C LEU A 144 -61.08 27.68 -43.51
N PRO A 145 -61.84 26.94 -44.32
CA PRO A 145 -62.11 27.34 -45.70
C PRO A 145 -63.00 28.59 -45.75
N ILE A 146 -62.66 29.54 -46.60
CA ILE A 146 -63.48 30.74 -46.82
C ILE A 146 -64.52 30.40 -47.91
N LYS A 147 -65.78 30.73 -47.63
CA LYS A 147 -66.89 30.51 -48.57
C LYS A 147 -67.12 31.78 -49.37
N ASP A 148 -66.88 31.70 -50.67
CA ASP A 148 -67.28 32.74 -51.61
C ASP A 148 -68.50 32.28 -52.43
N LYS A 149 -69.12 33.18 -53.20
CA LYS A 149 -70.40 32.89 -53.92
C LYS A 149 -70.33 31.71 -54.91
N SER A 150 -69.15 31.20 -55.24
CA SER A 150 -68.94 30.05 -56.13
C SER A 150 -68.35 28.80 -55.45
N GLY A 151 -68.25 28.75 -54.11
CA GLY A 151 -67.85 27.53 -53.37
C GLY A 151 -66.83 27.76 -52.24
N LEU A 152 -66.56 26.69 -51.47
CA LEU A 152 -65.60 26.69 -50.36
C LEU A 152 -64.17 26.48 -50.89
N ILE A 153 -63.26 27.42 -50.61
CA ILE A 153 -61.84 27.33 -50.97
C ILE A 153 -61.03 26.97 -49.72
N PRO A 154 -60.33 25.81 -49.69
CA PRO A 154 -59.47 25.43 -48.57
C PRO A 154 -58.17 26.26 -48.54
N GLN A 155 -57.76 26.72 -47.35
CA GLN A 155 -56.51 27.46 -47.12
C GLN A 155 -55.49 26.61 -46.36
N THR A 156 -54.20 26.76 -46.69
CA THR A 156 -53.06 26.19 -45.95
C THR A 156 -52.01 27.26 -45.66
N MET A 157 -51.36 27.17 -44.50
CA MET A 157 -50.28 28.07 -44.08
C MET A 157 -49.15 27.27 -43.42
N GLU A 158 -47.88 27.57 -43.70
CA GLU A 158 -46.73 26.92 -43.05
C GLU A 158 -46.57 27.44 -41.60
N LYS A 159 -46.29 26.54 -40.64
CA LYS A 159 -46.00 26.94 -39.24
C LYS A 159 -44.75 27.84 -39.16
N PRO A 160 -44.83 29.07 -38.65
CA PRO A 160 -43.64 29.71 -38.09
C PRO A 160 -43.24 28.95 -36.82
N GLY A 161 -42.04 28.37 -36.83
CA GLY A 161 -41.54 27.54 -35.73
C GLY A 161 -41.40 28.31 -34.41
N MET A 162 -42.36 28.11 -33.49
CA MET A 162 -42.12 28.29 -32.06
C MET A 162 -41.21 27.16 -31.59
N ARG A 163 -39.89 27.42 -31.56
CA ARG A 163 -38.96 26.60 -30.79
C ARG A 163 -39.28 26.79 -29.31
N HIS A 164 -39.99 25.82 -28.73
CA HIS A 164 -39.92 25.61 -27.28
C HIS A 164 -38.45 25.41 -26.92
N HIS A 165 -37.88 26.36 -26.18
CA HIS A 165 -36.60 26.21 -25.50
C HIS A 165 -36.71 25.04 -24.50
N PRO A 166 -35.96 23.93 -24.67
CA PRO A 166 -35.50 23.23 -23.49
C PRO A 166 -34.48 24.14 -22.80
N GLU A 167 -34.62 24.33 -21.49
CA GLU A 167 -33.62 24.96 -20.63
C GLU A 167 -32.31 24.15 -20.67
N GLY A 168 -31.53 24.38 -21.72
CA GLY A 168 -30.13 24.04 -21.82
C GLY A 168 -29.37 25.35 -21.84
N HIS A 169 -28.61 25.61 -20.78
CA HIS A 169 -27.67 26.72 -20.75
C HIS A 169 -26.84 26.71 -22.04
N LEU A 170 -27.06 27.71 -22.90
CA LEU A 170 -26.19 28.08 -23.98
C LEU A 170 -24.82 28.39 -23.35
N TYR A 171 -23.82 27.58 -23.67
CA TYR A 171 -22.48 28.12 -23.76
C TYR A 171 -22.48 29.01 -24.99
N PRO A 172 -21.99 30.27 -24.93
CA PRO A 172 -21.69 31.01 -26.15
C PRO A 172 -20.66 30.18 -26.91
N GLN A 173 -21.04 29.68 -28.07
CA GLN A 173 -20.09 29.22 -29.07
C GLN A 173 -19.44 30.48 -29.60
N VAL A 174 -18.38 30.93 -28.95
CA VAL A 174 -17.51 31.96 -29.50
C VAL A 174 -16.86 31.33 -30.71
N ASP A 175 -17.12 31.87 -31.90
CA ASP A 175 -16.49 31.45 -33.13
C ASP A 175 -14.97 31.52 -32.98
N LEU A 176 -14.30 30.37 -33.02
CA LEU A 176 -12.84 30.27 -32.89
C LEU A 176 -12.10 31.04 -34.00
N SER A 177 -12.79 31.36 -35.10
CA SER A 177 -12.24 32.10 -36.24
C SER A 177 -11.96 33.57 -35.89
N GLU A 178 -12.80 34.23 -35.09
CA GLU A 178 -12.61 35.64 -34.71
C GLU A 178 -11.58 35.83 -33.58
N VAL A 179 -11.47 34.84 -32.67
CA VAL A 179 -10.45 34.84 -31.61
C VAL A 179 -9.05 34.52 -32.16
N ALA A 180 -8.95 33.68 -33.18
CA ALA A 180 -7.67 33.37 -33.84
C ALA A 180 -7.11 34.58 -34.61
N GLN A 181 -7.97 35.38 -35.24
CA GLN A 181 -7.57 36.57 -35.99
C GLN A 181 -7.16 37.75 -35.09
N SER A 182 -7.72 37.86 -33.88
CA SER A 182 -7.36 38.90 -32.90
C SER A 182 -6.11 38.58 -32.06
N PHE A 183 -5.69 37.31 -31.98
CA PHE A 183 -4.46 36.94 -31.29
C PHE A 183 -3.20 37.26 -32.09
N LEU A 184 -3.28 37.28 -33.42
CA LEU A 184 -2.12 37.48 -34.31
C LEU A 184 -1.74 38.97 -34.50
N SER A 185 -2.60 39.90 -34.10
CA SER A 185 -2.42 41.35 -34.27
C SER A 185 -1.89 42.09 -33.04
N LEU A 186 -1.66 41.39 -31.91
CA LEU A 186 -1.20 41.96 -30.64
C LEU A 186 0.30 41.73 -30.43
N THR A 187 0.95 42.65 -29.72
CA THR A 187 2.36 42.49 -29.33
C THR A 187 2.53 41.31 -28.35
N PRO A 188 3.72 40.67 -28.28
CA PRO A 188 3.94 39.51 -27.42
C PRO A 188 3.71 39.79 -25.93
N GLU A 189 3.88 41.05 -25.50
CA GLU A 189 3.62 41.50 -24.12
C GLU A 189 2.12 41.55 -23.84
N GLU A 190 1.33 42.17 -24.73
CA GLU A 190 -0.15 42.22 -24.62
C GLU A 190 -0.78 40.81 -24.65
N GLN A 191 -0.23 39.89 -25.43
CA GLN A 191 -0.67 38.48 -25.45
C GLN A 191 -0.45 37.78 -24.10
N LEU A 192 0.66 38.09 -23.41
CA LEU A 192 0.99 37.51 -22.11
C LEU A 192 0.11 38.10 -21.00
N GLU A 193 -0.17 39.40 -21.06
CA GLU A 193 -1.09 40.08 -20.16
C GLU A 193 -2.52 39.56 -20.32
N LEU A 194 -3.04 39.45 -21.55
CA LEU A 194 -4.37 38.90 -21.82
C LEU A 194 -4.48 37.45 -21.34
N ARG A 195 -3.43 36.65 -21.53
CA ARG A 195 -3.35 35.29 -20.98
C ARG A 195 -3.39 35.30 -19.44
N SER A 196 -2.67 36.22 -18.80
CA SER A 196 -2.63 36.33 -17.34
C SER A 196 -3.99 36.72 -16.77
N GLN A 197 -4.69 37.66 -17.40
CA GLN A 197 -6.02 38.12 -17.02
C GLN A 197 -7.03 36.97 -17.15
N LYS A 198 -7.08 36.30 -18.31
CA LYS A 198 -7.94 35.11 -18.51
C LYS A 198 -7.65 33.99 -17.50
N LEU A 199 -6.37 33.79 -17.12
CA LEU A 199 -6.00 32.84 -16.08
C LEU A 199 -6.50 33.26 -14.70
N THR A 200 -6.42 34.55 -14.35
CA THR A 200 -6.92 35.06 -13.08
C THR A 200 -8.44 34.93 -12.98
N GLU A 201 -9.18 35.25 -14.04
CA GLU A 201 -10.64 35.08 -14.11
C GLU A 201 -11.04 33.62 -13.90
N LYS A 202 -10.40 32.69 -14.62
CA LYS A 202 -10.69 31.25 -14.47
C LYS A 202 -10.31 30.74 -13.08
N LYS A 203 -9.21 31.24 -12.48
CA LYS A 203 -8.84 30.91 -11.09
C LYS A 203 -9.88 31.41 -10.09
N LEU A 204 -10.36 32.64 -10.24
CA LEU A 204 -11.41 33.21 -9.38
C LEU A 204 -12.71 32.43 -9.52
N CYS A 205 -13.09 32.03 -10.74
CA CYS A 205 -14.24 31.18 -10.98
C CYS A 205 -14.11 29.80 -10.29
N ILE A 206 -12.94 29.14 -10.41
CA ILE A 206 -12.67 27.86 -9.73
C ILE A 206 -12.75 28.03 -8.21
N ALA A 207 -12.19 29.12 -7.66
CA ALA A 207 -12.24 29.41 -6.24
C ALA A 207 -13.69 29.63 -5.76
N ALA A 208 -14.47 30.44 -6.48
CA ALA A 208 -15.87 30.71 -6.15
C ALA A 208 -16.73 29.44 -6.17
N LEU A 209 -16.56 28.60 -7.21
CA LEU A 209 -17.24 27.31 -7.31
C LEU A 209 -16.80 26.35 -6.19
N GLY A 210 -15.50 26.29 -5.90
CA GLY A 210 -14.94 25.45 -4.83
C GLY A 210 -15.47 25.84 -3.44
N SER A 211 -15.41 27.12 -3.10
CA SER A 211 -15.96 27.64 -1.83
C SER A 211 -17.45 27.39 -1.69
N ALA A 212 -18.22 27.56 -2.77
CA ALA A 212 -19.65 27.28 -2.75
C ALA A 212 -19.97 25.78 -2.57
N ILE A 213 -19.13 24.90 -3.11
CA ILE A 213 -19.27 23.45 -2.96
C ILE A 213 -18.93 23.01 -1.53
N LEU A 214 -17.88 23.58 -0.93
CA LEU A 214 -17.48 23.30 0.45
C LEU A 214 -18.51 23.82 1.48
N ALA A 215 -19.12 24.98 1.22
CA ALA A 215 -20.14 25.56 2.09
C ALA A 215 -21.42 24.70 2.14
N GLU A 216 -21.90 24.21 0.98
CA GLU A 216 -23.12 23.39 0.90
C GLU A 216 -22.95 22.20 -0.07
N PRO A 217 -22.47 21.03 0.39
CA PRO A 217 -22.19 19.90 -0.48
C PRO A 217 -23.46 19.24 -1.08
N HIS A 218 -24.62 19.35 -0.43
CA HIS A 218 -25.85 18.68 -0.86
C HIS A 218 -26.61 19.43 -1.99
N SER A 219 -26.59 20.77 -1.98
CA SER A 219 -27.24 21.61 -2.99
C SER A 219 -26.36 21.84 -4.23
N SER A 220 -25.04 21.73 -4.06
CA SER A 220 -24.02 22.13 -5.04
C SER A 220 -23.66 21.09 -6.11
N ILE A 221 -24.43 19.99 -6.24
CA ILE A 221 -24.16 18.94 -7.27
C ILE A 221 -24.13 19.52 -8.70
N LYS A 222 -24.92 20.56 -8.98
CA LYS A 222 -24.88 21.28 -10.28
C LYS A 222 -23.55 22.02 -10.48
N LYS A 223 -23.08 22.73 -9.46
CA LYS A 223 -21.78 23.44 -9.45
C LYS A 223 -20.59 22.49 -9.61
N LEU A 224 -20.68 21.27 -9.06
CA LEU A 224 -19.68 20.24 -9.28
C LEU A 224 -19.63 19.77 -10.76
N LYS A 225 -20.78 19.73 -11.45
CA LYS A 225 -20.81 19.40 -12.89
C LYS A 225 -20.20 20.52 -13.73
N GLU A 226 -20.43 21.77 -13.35
CA GLU A 226 -19.85 22.95 -13.99
C GLU A 226 -18.32 22.97 -13.82
N LEU A 227 -17.83 22.78 -12.59
CA LEU A 227 -16.39 22.67 -12.33
C LEU A 227 -15.75 21.49 -13.07
N ARG A 228 -16.46 20.38 -13.23
CA ARG A 228 -16.04 19.26 -14.08
C ARG A 228 -16.02 19.61 -15.58
N ALA A 229 -16.92 20.48 -16.04
CA ALA A 229 -16.96 20.90 -17.44
C ALA A 229 -15.69 21.70 -17.81
N MET A 230 -15.14 22.48 -16.88
CA MET A 230 -13.86 23.20 -17.05
C MET A 230 -12.64 22.29 -17.30
N LEU A 231 -12.74 20.97 -17.05
CA LEU A 231 -11.71 20.01 -17.50
C LEU A 231 -11.63 19.86 -19.03
N MET A 232 -12.65 20.31 -19.75
CA MET A 232 -12.74 20.23 -21.20
C MET A 232 -12.47 21.58 -21.88
N GLU A 233 -11.88 22.55 -21.17
CA GLU A 233 -11.58 23.89 -21.71
C GLU A 233 -10.86 23.80 -23.06
N SER A 234 -11.37 24.51 -24.07
CA SER A 234 -10.90 24.46 -25.45
C SER A 234 -9.74 25.41 -25.75
N ASP A 235 -9.64 26.52 -25.02
CA ASP A 235 -8.68 27.60 -25.29
C ASP A 235 -7.23 27.11 -25.24
N PRO A 236 -6.50 27.00 -26.38
CA PRO A 236 -5.17 26.38 -26.41
C PRO A 236 -4.15 27.07 -25.49
N CYS A 237 -4.29 28.39 -25.33
CA CYS A 237 -3.45 29.21 -24.47
C CYS A 237 -3.61 28.80 -22.98
N VAL A 238 -4.84 28.67 -22.50
CA VAL A 238 -5.15 28.57 -21.06
C VAL A 238 -5.54 27.16 -20.60
N ALA A 239 -5.92 26.28 -21.54
CA ALA A 239 -6.50 24.96 -21.29
C ALA A 239 -5.62 24.06 -20.41
N VAL A 240 -4.30 23.98 -20.65
CA VAL A 240 -3.42 23.08 -19.89
C VAL A 240 -3.37 23.47 -18.41
N THR A 241 -3.21 24.76 -18.14
CA THR A 241 -3.14 25.33 -16.80
C THR A 241 -4.47 25.25 -16.06
N VAL A 242 -5.59 25.59 -16.71
CA VAL A 242 -6.92 25.48 -16.10
C VAL A 242 -7.26 24.04 -15.78
N ARG A 243 -7.02 23.10 -16.71
CA ARG A 243 -7.24 21.67 -16.46
C ARG A 243 -6.44 21.18 -15.25
N LYS A 244 -5.15 21.56 -15.13
CA LYS A 244 -4.32 21.21 -13.95
C LYS A 244 -4.90 21.76 -12.65
N LEU A 245 -5.27 23.05 -12.64
CA LEU A 245 -5.85 23.70 -11.45
C LEU A 245 -7.17 23.08 -11.03
N VAL A 246 -8.05 22.78 -11.99
CA VAL A 246 -9.33 22.11 -11.74
C VAL A 246 -9.12 20.71 -11.17
N MET A 247 -8.15 19.93 -11.68
CA MET A 247 -7.84 18.59 -11.17
C MET A 247 -7.35 18.60 -9.72
N VAL A 248 -6.50 19.56 -9.36
CA VAL A 248 -6.01 19.73 -7.98
C VAL A 248 -7.13 20.24 -7.07
N SER A 249 -7.94 21.19 -7.53
CA SER A 249 -9.07 21.71 -6.74
C SER A 249 -10.13 20.63 -6.49
N LEU A 250 -10.45 19.81 -7.50
CA LEU A 250 -11.35 18.66 -7.34
C LEU A 250 -10.83 17.66 -6.32
N LEU A 251 -9.52 17.41 -6.29
CA LEU A 251 -8.91 16.50 -5.33
C LEU A 251 -9.16 16.96 -3.88
N GLU A 252 -8.86 18.22 -3.56
CA GLU A 252 -9.08 18.77 -2.21
C GLU A 252 -10.57 18.77 -1.85
N ILE A 253 -11.43 19.19 -2.77
CA ILE A 253 -12.89 19.12 -2.59
C ILE A 253 -13.35 17.68 -2.30
N PHE A 254 -12.80 16.67 -2.99
CA PHE A 254 -13.16 15.28 -2.72
C PHE A 254 -12.61 14.77 -1.39
N LYS A 255 -11.44 15.22 -0.94
CA LYS A 255 -10.89 14.88 0.39
C LYS A 255 -11.85 15.33 1.50
N ASP A 256 -12.49 16.49 1.33
CA ASP A 256 -13.39 17.07 2.34
C ASP A 256 -14.84 16.53 2.28
N ILE A 257 -15.37 16.26 1.08
CA ILE A 257 -16.78 15.88 0.90
C ILE A 257 -17.01 14.38 1.11
N VAL A 258 -16.05 13.53 0.77
CA VAL A 258 -16.27 12.08 0.75
C VAL A 258 -16.44 11.57 2.18
N PRO A 259 -17.56 10.89 2.49
CA PRO A 259 -17.77 10.32 3.81
C PRO A 259 -16.73 9.25 4.13
N ALA A 260 -16.31 9.19 5.39
CA ALA A 260 -15.32 8.23 5.87
C ALA A 260 -15.85 6.77 5.93
N TYR A 261 -17.15 6.56 5.72
CA TYR A 261 -17.77 5.23 5.73
C TYR A 261 -18.07 4.72 4.32
N ARG A 262 -18.02 3.40 4.15
CA ARG A 262 -18.41 2.75 2.90
C ARG A 262 -19.91 2.88 2.69
N ILE A 263 -20.29 3.43 1.55
CA ILE A 263 -21.70 3.51 1.17
C ILE A 263 -22.12 2.11 0.75
N ARG A 264 -22.91 1.42 1.57
CA ARG A 264 -23.45 0.11 1.20
C ARG A 264 -24.31 0.25 -0.07
N PRO A 265 -24.19 -0.64 -1.07
CA PRO A 265 -25.18 -0.70 -2.15
C PRO A 265 -26.55 -1.06 -1.55
N LEU A 266 -27.60 -0.30 -1.91
CA LEU A 266 -28.95 -0.53 -1.39
C LEU A 266 -29.40 -1.97 -1.65
N THR A 267 -30.01 -2.60 -0.65
CA THR A 267 -30.60 -3.93 -0.77
C THR A 267 -31.86 -3.86 -1.65
N GLU A 268 -32.26 -5.00 -2.24
CA GLU A 268 -33.41 -5.06 -3.15
C GLU A 268 -34.73 -4.63 -2.47
N ALA A 269 -34.85 -4.86 -1.16
CA ALA A 269 -35.97 -4.39 -0.34
C ALA A 269 -35.99 -2.87 -0.13
N GLU A 270 -34.83 -2.22 -0.04
CA GLU A 270 -34.70 -0.75 0.13
C GLU A 270 -34.83 0.01 -1.19
N LYS A 271 -34.65 -0.66 -2.34
CA LYS A 271 -34.90 -0.08 -3.68
C LYS A 271 -36.40 0.03 -3.99
N ALA A 272 -37.24 -0.80 -3.36
CA ALA A 272 -38.68 -0.80 -3.57
C ALA A 272 -39.38 0.37 -2.85
N THR A 273 -38.80 0.90 -1.78
CA THR A 273 -39.29 2.11 -1.11
C THR A 273 -38.76 3.34 -1.83
N LYS A 274 -39.67 4.21 -2.32
CA LYS A 274 -39.38 5.49 -2.99
C LYS A 274 -38.78 6.51 -2.00
N VAL A 275 -37.58 6.25 -1.49
CA VAL A 275 -36.67 7.32 -1.07
C VAL A 275 -36.15 7.94 -2.36
N ARG A 276 -36.08 9.27 -2.46
CA ARG A 276 -35.38 9.96 -3.56
C ARG A 276 -33.92 9.50 -3.54
N SER A 277 -33.64 8.40 -4.25
CA SER A 277 -32.29 7.91 -4.42
C SER A 277 -31.59 8.97 -5.26
N VAL A 278 -30.55 9.57 -4.70
CA VAL A 278 -29.50 10.15 -5.52
C VAL A 278 -28.85 8.93 -6.17
N SER A 279 -29.46 8.45 -7.26
CA SER A 279 -28.88 7.42 -8.09
C SER A 279 -27.66 8.06 -8.71
N ILE A 280 -26.51 7.88 -8.06
CA ILE A 280 -25.19 8.16 -8.58
C ILE A 280 -24.95 7.12 -9.69
N ASN A 281 -25.70 7.26 -10.78
CA ASN A 281 -25.50 6.61 -12.06
C ASN A 281 -24.30 7.29 -12.77
N SER A 282 -23.20 7.45 -12.04
CA SER A 282 -22.00 8.17 -12.47
C SER A 282 -20.97 7.24 -13.14
N THR A 283 -21.14 5.92 -13.07
CA THR A 283 -20.22 4.94 -13.67
C THR A 283 -20.36 4.80 -15.19
N TRP A 284 -21.58 4.85 -15.74
CA TRP A 284 -21.76 4.82 -17.22
C TRP A 284 -21.32 6.13 -17.90
N ARG A 285 -21.36 7.26 -17.17
CA ARG A 285 -20.91 8.58 -17.66
C ARG A 285 -19.39 8.74 -17.67
N ILE A 286 -18.65 7.94 -16.89
CA ILE A 286 -17.19 7.90 -16.91
C ILE A 286 -16.69 7.04 -18.08
N TRP A 287 -17.39 5.95 -18.41
CA TRP A 287 -17.04 5.09 -19.55
C TRP A 287 -17.28 5.80 -20.90
N ASN A 288 -18.39 6.53 -21.04
CA ASN A 288 -18.64 7.42 -22.19
C ASN A 288 -17.62 8.55 -22.33
N TRP A 289 -16.96 8.98 -21.24
CA TRP A 289 -15.89 9.99 -21.30
C TRP A 289 -14.63 9.46 -21.99
N LYS A 290 -14.27 8.18 -21.81
CA LYS A 290 -13.15 7.55 -22.54
C LYS A 290 -13.45 7.44 -24.05
N GLN A 291 -14.68 7.11 -24.43
CA GLN A 291 -15.06 7.00 -25.85
C GLN A 291 -15.15 8.35 -26.56
N LYS A 292 -15.60 9.43 -25.88
CA LYS A 292 -15.70 10.77 -26.49
C LYS A 292 -14.34 11.47 -26.65
N LYS A 293 -13.33 11.05 -25.88
CA LYS A 293 -11.96 11.60 -25.91
C LYS A 293 -11.13 11.15 -27.11
N LEU A 294 -11.48 10.01 -27.73
CA LEU A 294 -10.77 9.51 -28.92
C LEU A 294 -11.12 10.29 -30.20
N LYS A 295 -12.18 11.12 -30.18
CA LYS A 295 -12.65 11.88 -31.35
C LYS A 295 -12.50 13.41 -31.23
N SER A 296 -12.00 13.96 -30.12
CA SER A 296 -12.00 15.42 -29.90
C SER A 296 -10.78 15.92 -29.12
N SER A 297 -9.58 15.79 -29.69
CA SER A 297 -8.38 16.44 -29.12
C SER A 297 -7.37 16.78 -30.22
N GLN A 298 -7.68 17.82 -30.98
CA GLN A 298 -6.71 18.53 -31.83
C GLN A 298 -6.21 19.84 -31.18
N ALA A 299 -6.71 20.21 -29.99
CA ALA A 299 -6.44 21.53 -29.38
C ALA A 299 -5.15 21.64 -28.53
N VAL A 300 -4.49 20.53 -28.18
CA VAL A 300 -3.36 20.53 -27.23
C VAL A 300 -2.20 19.69 -27.75
N SER A 301 -0.97 20.15 -27.58
CA SER A 301 0.23 19.44 -28.01
C SER A 301 0.49 18.16 -27.20
N LEU A 302 1.09 17.13 -27.83
CA LEU A 302 1.40 15.84 -27.20
C LEU A 302 2.29 15.98 -25.94
N ALA A 303 3.23 16.93 -25.94
CA ALA A 303 4.07 17.23 -24.78
C ALA A 303 3.26 17.80 -23.60
N SER A 304 2.29 18.65 -23.87
CA SER A 304 1.41 19.22 -22.85
C SER A 304 0.51 18.15 -22.21
N TYR A 305 0.10 17.14 -22.98
CA TYR A 305 -0.64 15.98 -22.46
C TYR A 305 0.17 15.14 -21.47
N ARG A 306 1.49 15.01 -21.65
CA ARG A 306 2.36 14.32 -20.66
C ARG A 306 2.34 15.05 -19.33
N SER A 307 2.54 16.37 -19.34
CA SER A 307 2.52 17.18 -18.13
C SER A 307 1.15 17.20 -17.44
N LEU A 308 0.06 17.08 -18.21
CA LEU A 308 -1.30 16.96 -17.68
C LEU A 308 -1.54 15.58 -17.06
N ALA A 309 -1.05 14.51 -17.70
CA ALA A 309 -1.12 13.15 -17.18
C ALA A 309 -0.34 13.00 -15.87
N GLU A 310 0.83 13.63 -15.75
CA GLU A 310 1.61 13.66 -14.50
C GLU A 310 0.82 14.25 -13.33
N VAL A 311 0.15 15.39 -13.53
CA VAL A 311 -0.70 15.99 -12.50
C VAL A 311 -1.92 15.10 -12.20
N ALA A 312 -2.52 14.50 -13.23
CA ALA A 312 -3.64 13.59 -13.06
C ALA A 312 -3.29 12.37 -12.19
N ILE A 313 -2.13 11.77 -12.45
CA ILE A 313 -1.61 10.62 -11.71
C ILE A 313 -1.27 11.03 -10.28
N ARG A 314 -0.68 12.21 -10.06
CA ARG A 314 -0.46 12.77 -8.72
C ARG A 314 -1.77 12.85 -7.93
N CYS A 315 -2.81 13.43 -8.52
CA CYS A 315 -4.11 13.54 -7.86
C CYS A 315 -4.71 12.17 -7.54
N MET A 316 -4.62 11.19 -8.46
CA MET A 316 -5.11 9.82 -8.19
C MET A 316 -4.32 9.13 -7.08
N CYS A 317 -3.00 9.31 -7.05
CA CYS A 317 -2.11 8.77 -6.02
C CYS A 317 -2.44 9.35 -4.63
N GLU A 318 -2.62 10.68 -4.54
CA GLU A 318 -3.00 11.34 -3.30
C GLU A 318 -4.41 10.94 -2.84
N MET A 319 -5.36 10.82 -3.77
CA MET A 319 -6.71 10.36 -3.45
C MET A 319 -6.72 8.93 -2.91
N LEU A 320 -5.87 8.05 -3.46
CA LEU A 320 -5.71 6.68 -2.98
C LEU A 320 -5.21 6.63 -1.52
N VAL A 321 -4.26 7.50 -1.18
CA VAL A 321 -3.70 7.60 0.18
C VAL A 321 -4.71 8.21 1.16
N ALA A 322 -5.41 9.28 0.75
CA ALA A 322 -6.36 9.98 1.62
C ALA A 322 -7.67 9.20 1.86
N LEU A 323 -8.17 8.48 0.84
CA LEU A 323 -9.48 7.82 0.88
C LEU A 323 -9.42 6.31 0.56
N PRO A 324 -8.78 5.45 1.40
CA PRO A 324 -8.74 4.01 1.18
C PRO A 324 -10.12 3.32 1.24
N HIS A 325 -11.08 3.93 1.94
CA HIS A 325 -12.41 3.35 2.17
C HIS A 325 -13.40 3.62 1.03
N PHE A 326 -13.04 4.43 0.03
CA PHE A 326 -13.94 4.85 -1.04
C PHE A 326 -14.43 3.68 -1.91
N ASN A 327 -15.73 3.58 -2.19
CA ASN A 327 -16.31 2.46 -2.93
C ASN A 327 -15.62 2.12 -4.28
N PHE A 328 -15.14 3.13 -5.01
CA PHE A 328 -14.43 2.93 -6.28
C PHE A 328 -12.90 2.88 -6.14
N HIS A 329 -12.38 2.64 -4.94
CA HIS A 329 -10.95 2.48 -4.68
C HIS A 329 -10.33 1.42 -5.60
N ASN A 330 -11.05 0.33 -5.91
CA ASN A 330 -10.58 -0.73 -6.80
C ASN A 330 -10.23 -0.22 -8.21
N ASN A 331 -11.00 0.74 -8.74
CA ASN A 331 -10.74 1.30 -10.06
C ASN A 331 -9.50 2.20 -10.05
N ILE A 332 -9.32 2.98 -8.98
CA ILE A 332 -8.15 3.84 -8.80
C ILE A 332 -6.90 2.95 -8.65
N VAL A 333 -6.97 1.93 -7.82
CA VAL A 333 -5.90 0.93 -7.64
C VAL A 333 -5.56 0.27 -8.97
N PHE A 334 -6.55 -0.14 -9.77
CA PHE A 334 -6.30 -0.75 -11.09
C PHE A 334 -5.52 0.18 -12.02
N VAL A 335 -5.89 1.46 -12.08
CA VAL A 335 -5.19 2.46 -12.91
C VAL A 335 -3.77 2.72 -12.39
N VAL A 336 -3.63 2.97 -11.09
CA VAL A 336 -2.33 3.28 -10.46
C VAL A 336 -1.36 2.11 -10.61
N VAL A 337 -1.79 0.88 -10.33
CA VAL A 337 -0.96 -0.33 -10.45
C VAL A 337 -0.57 -0.60 -11.89
N GLY A 338 -1.47 -0.39 -12.86
CA GLY A 338 -1.15 -0.52 -14.28
C GLY A 338 -0.03 0.43 -14.73
N LEU A 339 0.03 1.63 -14.15
CA LEU A 339 1.02 2.66 -14.45
C LEU A 339 2.37 2.46 -13.73
N MET A 340 2.46 1.55 -12.74
CA MET A 340 3.73 1.28 -12.04
C MET A 340 4.80 0.66 -12.94
N THR A 341 4.41 0.02 -14.05
CA THR A 341 5.34 -0.59 -15.01
C THR A 341 5.65 0.32 -16.19
N GLU A 342 5.15 1.55 -16.22
CA GLU A 342 5.40 2.48 -17.32
C GLU A 342 6.90 2.86 -17.38
N PRO A 343 7.52 3.01 -18.57
CA PRO A 343 8.95 3.32 -18.69
C PRO A 343 9.32 4.69 -18.10
N ALA A 344 8.37 5.62 -18.00
CA ALA A 344 8.60 6.92 -17.37
C ALA A 344 8.89 6.78 -15.86
N LYS A 345 10.17 6.88 -15.47
CA LYS A 345 10.64 6.74 -14.08
C LYS A 345 9.86 7.61 -13.09
N LYS A 346 9.74 8.91 -13.37
CA LYS A 346 9.02 9.87 -12.50
C LYS A 346 7.58 9.43 -12.17
N LEU A 347 6.82 8.94 -13.16
CA LEU A 347 5.43 8.50 -12.95
C LEU A 347 5.34 7.21 -12.15
N SER A 348 6.19 6.24 -12.51
CA SER A 348 6.25 4.94 -11.84
C SER A 348 6.70 5.08 -10.38
N ASP A 349 7.69 5.94 -10.10
CA ASP A 349 8.15 6.24 -8.74
C ASP A 349 7.04 6.86 -7.89
N MET A 350 6.27 7.79 -8.45
CA MET A 350 5.12 8.41 -7.77
C MET A 350 4.04 7.37 -7.43
N CYS A 351 3.68 6.50 -8.37
CA CYS A 351 2.72 5.42 -8.15
C CYS A 351 3.22 4.42 -7.10
N CYS A 352 4.49 4.00 -7.20
CA CYS A 352 5.13 3.09 -6.25
C CYS A 352 5.15 3.69 -4.84
N GLU A 353 5.45 4.98 -4.70
CA GLU A 353 5.45 5.65 -3.39
C GLU A 353 4.05 5.79 -2.81
N ALA A 354 3.05 6.08 -3.63
CA ALA A 354 1.66 6.12 -3.19
C ALA A 354 1.16 4.76 -2.68
N VAL A 355 1.49 3.68 -3.41
CA VAL A 355 1.19 2.30 -2.98
C VAL A 355 1.94 1.96 -1.69
N ARG A 356 3.23 2.32 -1.55
CA ARG A 356 3.97 2.14 -0.30
C ARG A 356 3.31 2.85 0.88
N LYS A 357 2.86 4.09 0.70
CA LYS A 357 2.14 4.86 1.73
C LYS A 357 0.80 4.22 2.08
N LEU A 358 0.02 3.79 1.09
CA LEU A 358 -1.24 3.08 1.29
C LEU A 358 -1.04 1.82 2.13
N LEU A 359 -0.06 0.97 1.79
CA LEU A 359 0.19 -0.29 2.49
C LEU A 359 0.71 -0.07 3.93
N LYS A 360 1.35 1.06 4.22
CA LYS A 360 1.75 1.46 5.58
C LYS A 360 0.59 2.00 6.42
N GLN A 361 -0.37 2.67 5.79
CA GLN A 361 -1.51 3.31 6.48
C GLN A 361 -2.72 2.39 6.67
N ASP A 362 -2.88 1.36 5.84
CA ASP A 362 -4.04 0.48 5.88
C ASP A 362 -4.07 -0.41 7.14
N LYS A 363 -4.93 -0.04 8.10
CA LYS A 363 -5.17 -0.81 9.34
C LYS A 363 -6.19 -1.93 9.17
N LEU A 364 -7.10 -1.82 8.19
CA LEU A 364 -8.22 -2.74 7.97
C LEU A 364 -7.85 -3.89 7.02
N GLY A 365 -6.87 -3.69 6.14
CA GLY A 365 -6.34 -4.69 5.22
C GLY A 365 -7.17 -4.93 3.96
N GLN A 366 -8.27 -4.19 3.77
CA GLN A 366 -9.13 -4.34 2.60
C GLN A 366 -8.53 -3.68 1.34
N ALA A 367 -7.89 -2.52 1.52
CA ALA A 367 -7.26 -1.81 0.41
C ALA A 367 -5.95 -2.50 0.01
N SER A 368 -5.20 -3.05 0.98
CA SER A 368 -4.03 -3.87 0.72
C SER A 368 -4.38 -5.14 -0.06
N LEU A 369 -5.45 -5.85 0.32
CA LEU A 369 -5.89 -7.05 -0.40
C LEU A 369 -6.25 -6.75 -1.86
N ALA A 370 -7.02 -5.68 -2.10
CA ALA A 370 -7.37 -5.26 -3.45
C ALA A 370 -6.13 -4.93 -4.30
N THR A 371 -5.17 -4.20 -3.71
CA THR A 371 -3.92 -3.82 -4.36
C THR A 371 -3.08 -5.04 -4.72
N VAL A 372 -2.89 -5.97 -3.78
CA VAL A 372 -2.14 -7.21 -4.01
C VAL A 372 -2.79 -8.10 -5.07
N ARG A 373 -4.14 -8.18 -5.11
CA ARG A 373 -4.87 -8.91 -6.17
C ARG A 373 -4.60 -8.32 -7.55
N VAL A 374 -4.64 -6.99 -7.69
CA VAL A 374 -4.36 -6.31 -8.95
C VAL A 374 -2.90 -6.50 -9.36
N ILE A 375 -1.94 -6.41 -8.41
CA ILE A 375 -0.52 -6.69 -8.67
C ILE A 375 -0.34 -8.15 -9.15
N SER A 376 -1.01 -9.12 -8.53
CA SER A 376 -0.98 -10.52 -9.00
C SER A 376 -1.46 -10.67 -10.45
N GLY A 377 -2.53 -9.96 -10.82
CA GLY A 377 -3.05 -9.91 -12.18
C GLY A 377 -2.06 -9.27 -13.16
N LEU A 378 -1.41 -8.18 -12.76
CA LEU A 378 -0.39 -7.48 -13.54
C LEU A 378 0.84 -8.36 -13.79
N VAL A 379 1.29 -9.09 -12.78
CA VAL A 379 2.44 -10.01 -12.90
C VAL A 379 2.16 -11.10 -13.92
N LYS A 380 0.93 -11.63 -13.91
CA LYS A 380 0.48 -12.63 -14.89
C LYS A 380 0.36 -12.05 -16.30
N SER A 381 -0.20 -10.85 -16.45
CA SER A 381 -0.45 -10.27 -17.77
C SER A 381 0.83 -9.85 -18.49
N LYS A 382 1.89 -9.48 -17.74
CA LYS A 382 3.17 -9.03 -18.30
C LYS A 382 4.26 -10.11 -18.35
N ASN A 383 3.93 -11.38 -18.14
CA ASN A 383 4.88 -12.50 -18.20
C ASN A 383 6.20 -12.22 -17.42
N TYR A 384 6.10 -11.66 -16.21
CA TYR A 384 7.24 -11.36 -15.34
C TYR A 384 8.23 -10.30 -15.84
N ASN A 385 7.95 -9.58 -16.94
CA ASN A 385 8.73 -8.40 -17.31
C ASN A 385 8.24 -7.16 -16.55
N ILE A 386 8.65 -7.05 -15.29
CA ILE A 386 8.22 -5.99 -14.37
C ILE A 386 9.47 -5.38 -13.74
N ARG A 387 9.36 -4.12 -13.34
CA ARG A 387 10.43 -3.47 -12.58
C ARG A 387 10.50 -4.02 -11.15
N PRO A 388 11.70 -4.28 -10.59
CA PRO A 388 11.86 -4.78 -9.22
C PRO A 388 11.22 -3.88 -8.15
N GLU A 389 11.11 -2.57 -8.42
CA GLU A 389 10.46 -1.59 -7.53
C GLU A 389 9.00 -1.94 -7.19
N VAL A 390 8.27 -2.56 -8.14
CA VAL A 390 6.87 -2.94 -7.93
C VAL A 390 6.76 -4.00 -6.84
N LEU A 391 7.63 -5.01 -6.86
CA LEU A 391 7.67 -6.05 -5.82
C LEU A 391 8.21 -5.50 -4.50
N LYS A 392 9.18 -4.57 -4.55
CA LYS A 392 9.65 -3.87 -3.35
C LYS A 392 8.53 -3.12 -2.62
N THR A 393 7.46 -2.69 -3.31
CA THR A 393 6.30 -2.11 -2.62
C THR A 393 5.59 -3.11 -1.68
N LEU A 394 5.58 -4.41 -2.02
CA LEU A 394 4.98 -5.46 -1.19
C LEU A 394 5.75 -5.68 0.11
N LEU A 395 7.03 -5.32 0.18
CA LEU A 395 7.82 -5.36 1.40
C LEU A 395 7.26 -4.42 2.48
N CYS A 396 6.54 -3.36 2.11
CA CYS A 396 5.96 -2.41 3.06
C CYS A 396 4.69 -2.91 3.76
N LEU A 397 4.23 -4.13 3.47
CA LEU A 397 3.04 -4.71 4.08
C LEU A 397 3.23 -4.88 5.60
N ARG A 398 2.29 -4.31 6.37
CA ARG A 398 2.19 -4.40 7.83
C ARG A 398 1.45 -5.67 8.24
N ILE A 399 2.10 -6.83 8.11
CA ILE A 399 1.49 -8.14 8.45
C ILE A 399 2.17 -8.76 9.70
N LYS A 400 2.80 -7.95 10.55
CA LYS A 400 3.37 -8.46 11.80
C LYS A 400 2.31 -8.53 12.90
N GLU A 401 2.14 -9.69 13.53
CA GLU A 401 1.20 -9.93 14.65
C GLU A 401 1.40 -8.93 15.82
N VAL A 402 2.64 -8.47 16.04
CA VAL A 402 3.00 -7.48 17.06
C VAL A 402 2.35 -6.11 16.81
N GLU A 403 2.04 -5.78 15.56
CA GLU A 403 1.36 -4.54 15.20
C GLU A 403 -0.15 -4.61 15.40
N VAL A 404 -0.75 -5.81 15.47
CA VAL A 404 -2.19 -5.97 15.72
C VAL A 404 -2.54 -5.45 17.12
N LYS A 405 -1.66 -5.63 18.11
CA LYS A 405 -1.84 -5.12 19.48
C LYS A 405 -1.74 -3.59 19.55
N LYS A 406 -0.74 -3.00 18.85
CA LYS A 406 -0.58 -1.53 18.78
C LYS A 406 -1.71 -0.87 17.99
N ASP A 407 -2.13 -1.48 16.87
CA ASP A 407 -3.23 -0.98 16.05
C ASP A 407 -4.56 -0.99 16.82
N THR A 408 -4.82 -1.98 17.69
CA THR A 408 -6.02 -1.97 18.54
C THR A 408 -6.01 -0.84 19.56
N GLU A 409 -4.83 -0.43 20.05
CA GLU A 409 -4.68 0.69 20.98
C GLU A 409 -4.81 2.06 20.27
N ASP A 410 -4.33 2.16 19.03
CA ASP A 410 -4.42 3.38 18.22
C ASP A 410 -5.79 3.58 17.55
N LEU A 411 -6.58 2.51 17.38
CA LEU A 411 -7.96 2.58 16.87
C LEU A 411 -8.96 3.05 17.92
N VAL A 412 -8.62 2.92 19.22
CA VAL A 412 -9.44 3.51 20.28
C VAL A 412 -9.21 5.02 20.25
N PRO A 413 -10.21 5.84 19.90
CA PRO A 413 -10.05 7.28 20.01
C PRO A 413 -9.76 7.57 21.49
N LYS A 414 -8.55 8.10 21.76
CA LYS A 414 -8.21 8.68 23.06
C LYS A 414 -9.17 9.83 23.29
N GLN A 415 -10.35 9.54 23.85
CA GLN A 415 -11.25 10.54 24.33
C GLN A 415 -10.44 11.33 25.35
N LYS A 416 -9.97 12.51 24.94
CA LYS A 416 -9.42 13.50 25.87
C LYS A 416 -10.41 13.54 27.01
N LEU A 417 -9.92 13.27 28.20
CA LEU A 417 -10.70 13.13 29.41
C LEU A 417 -11.25 14.51 29.77
N MET A 418 -12.23 14.99 28.99
CA MET A 418 -12.91 16.25 29.23
C MET A 418 -13.46 16.15 30.65
N SER A 419 -13.05 17.11 31.48
CA SER A 419 -13.30 17.09 32.91
C SER A 419 -14.76 16.74 33.18
N PHE A 420 -14.99 15.75 34.04
CA PHE A 420 -16.31 15.23 34.41
C PHE A 420 -17.30 16.34 34.85
N LYS A 421 -16.78 17.54 35.14
CA LYS A 421 -17.50 18.78 35.45
C LYS A 421 -18.15 19.45 34.22
N GLU A 422 -17.55 19.40 33.02
CA GLU A 422 -18.09 20.06 31.82
C GLU A 422 -19.25 19.30 31.18
N LYS A 423 -19.21 17.95 31.22
CA LYS A 423 -20.34 17.09 30.82
C LYS A 423 -21.60 17.29 31.69
N LYS A 424 -21.47 18.00 32.81
CA LYS A 424 -22.49 18.24 33.84
C LYS A 424 -23.16 19.61 33.79
N LYS A 425 -22.97 20.40 32.72
CA LYS A 425 -23.86 21.55 32.45
C LYS A 425 -25.30 21.05 32.23
N ASN A 426 -26.27 21.86 32.61
CA ASN A 426 -27.68 21.54 32.94
C ASN A 426 -28.49 20.73 31.90
N LEU A 427 -28.15 19.46 31.65
CA LEU A 427 -28.97 18.55 30.86
C LEU A 427 -30.21 18.11 31.65
N SER A 428 -31.37 18.13 30.99
CA SER A 428 -32.63 17.61 31.54
C SER A 428 -32.50 16.14 31.95
N ARG A 429 -33.30 15.67 32.92
CA ARG A 429 -33.29 14.27 33.39
C ARG A 429 -33.48 13.27 32.23
N MET A 430 -34.25 13.63 31.21
CA MET A 430 -34.48 12.81 30.02
C MET A 430 -33.25 12.76 29.12
N GLN A 431 -32.65 13.91 28.81
CA GLN A 431 -31.41 14.00 28.03
C GLN A 431 -30.25 13.25 28.68
N ARG A 432 -30.16 13.21 30.02
CA ARG A 432 -29.16 12.39 30.72
C ARG A 432 -29.41 10.90 30.58
N LYS A 433 -30.67 10.44 30.55
CA LYS A 433 -31.00 9.03 30.30
C LYS A 433 -30.65 8.65 28.87
N TRP A 434 -31.00 9.50 27.91
CA TRP A 434 -30.68 9.31 26.48
C TRP A 434 -29.18 9.29 26.25
N LYS A 435 -28.43 10.27 26.74
CA LYS A 435 -26.96 10.30 26.62
C LYS A 435 -26.28 9.10 27.28
N LYS A 436 -26.79 8.60 28.40
CA LYS A 436 -26.29 7.36 29.01
C LYS A 436 -26.62 6.12 28.17
N ALA A 437 -27.80 6.08 27.56
CA ALA A 437 -28.17 5.00 26.64
C ALA A 437 -27.32 5.05 25.37
N GLU A 438 -27.05 6.24 24.84
CA GLU A 438 -26.17 6.49 23.71
C GLU A 438 -24.72 6.11 24.03
N GLU A 439 -24.17 6.54 25.17
CA GLU A 439 -22.83 6.14 25.62
C GLU A 439 -22.74 4.62 25.85
N LYS A 440 -23.81 3.98 26.33
CA LYS A 440 -23.86 2.52 26.49
C LYS A 440 -23.91 1.82 25.13
N LEU A 441 -24.75 2.29 24.21
CA LEU A 441 -24.86 1.78 22.85
C LEU A 441 -23.53 1.96 22.09
N GLN A 442 -22.88 3.11 22.21
CA GLN A 442 -21.56 3.36 21.62
C GLN A 442 -20.51 2.40 22.15
N LYS A 443 -20.52 2.07 23.46
CA LYS A 443 -19.63 1.05 24.02
C LYS A 443 -19.92 -0.35 23.51
N GLU A 444 -21.19 -0.73 23.49
CA GLU A 444 -21.62 -2.04 22.97
C GLU A 444 -21.27 -2.18 21.47
N LEU A 445 -21.43 -1.13 20.67
CA LEU A 445 -21.01 -1.08 19.26
C LEU A 445 -19.48 -1.16 19.13
N LEU A 446 -18.71 -0.42 19.94
CA LEU A 446 -17.25 -0.48 19.91
C LEU A 446 -16.72 -1.86 20.32
N GLU A 447 -17.35 -2.53 21.30
CA GLU A 447 -17.00 -3.88 21.72
C GLU A 447 -17.30 -4.90 20.62
N ALA A 448 -18.45 -4.79 19.95
CA ALA A 448 -18.82 -5.63 18.81
C ALA A 448 -17.93 -5.39 17.57
N ASP A 449 -17.64 -4.13 17.25
CA ASP A 449 -16.76 -3.77 16.14
C ASP A 449 -15.32 -4.24 16.39
N ALA A 450 -14.84 -4.17 17.64
CA ALA A 450 -13.50 -4.62 18.01
C ALA A 450 -13.32 -6.14 17.94
N SER A 451 -14.36 -6.93 18.25
CA SER A 451 -14.29 -8.39 18.13
C SER A 451 -14.38 -8.83 16.67
N GLU A 452 -15.35 -8.32 15.91
CA GLU A 452 -15.53 -8.69 14.50
C GLU A 452 -14.36 -8.23 13.61
N SER A 453 -13.78 -7.05 13.90
CA SER A 453 -12.65 -6.54 13.12
C SER A 453 -11.41 -7.40 13.23
N LYS A 454 -11.14 -8.03 14.39
CA LYS A 454 -9.98 -8.93 14.57
C LYS A 454 -10.07 -10.17 13.69
N GLU A 455 -11.21 -10.85 13.71
CA GLU A 455 -11.42 -12.05 12.90
C GLU A 455 -11.42 -11.74 11.40
N LYS A 456 -12.10 -10.66 10.98
CA LYS A 456 -12.09 -10.21 9.58
C LYS A 456 -10.69 -9.81 9.14
N LYS A 457 -9.92 -9.13 10.01
CA LYS A 457 -8.53 -8.73 9.73
C LYS A 457 -7.62 -9.95 9.55
N LEU A 458 -7.74 -10.96 10.41
CA LEU A 458 -6.98 -12.21 10.27
C LEU A 458 -7.30 -12.91 8.94
N LYS A 459 -8.58 -13.06 8.59
CA LYS A 459 -9.00 -13.65 7.30
C LYS A 459 -8.46 -12.87 6.10
N LEU A 460 -8.52 -11.54 6.14
CA LEU A 460 -7.98 -10.70 5.06
C LEU A 460 -6.45 -10.78 4.96
N HIS A 461 -5.74 -10.85 6.08
CA HIS A 461 -4.29 -11.00 6.09
C HIS A 461 -3.84 -12.36 5.59
N THR A 462 -4.50 -13.45 5.97
CA THR A 462 -4.17 -14.79 5.44
C THR A 462 -4.43 -14.88 3.95
N GLU A 463 -5.54 -14.33 3.44
CA GLU A 463 -5.78 -14.23 1.99
C GLU A 463 -4.71 -13.38 1.28
N THR A 464 -4.31 -12.26 1.89
CA THR A 464 -3.27 -11.38 1.33
C THR A 464 -1.94 -12.11 1.26
N LEU A 465 -1.52 -12.80 2.33
CA LEU A 465 -0.28 -13.58 2.39
C LEU A 465 -0.30 -14.72 1.37
N ASN A 466 -1.41 -15.45 1.25
CA ASN A 466 -1.54 -16.51 0.25
C ASN A 466 -1.31 -15.97 -1.16
N ILE A 467 -1.87 -14.79 -1.51
CA ILE A 467 -1.64 -14.18 -2.82
C ILE A 467 -0.19 -13.72 -2.98
N VAL A 468 0.42 -13.14 -1.95
CA VAL A 468 1.83 -12.71 -1.98
C VAL A 468 2.76 -13.91 -2.20
N PHE A 469 2.59 -14.99 -1.44
CA PHE A 469 3.38 -16.22 -1.61
C PHE A 469 3.11 -16.88 -2.96
N LEU A 470 1.87 -16.87 -3.46
CA LEU A 470 1.58 -17.33 -4.82
C LEU A 470 2.28 -16.50 -5.91
N ILE A 471 2.50 -15.20 -5.69
CA ILE A 471 3.32 -14.37 -6.59
C ILE A 471 4.78 -14.81 -6.50
N TYR A 472 5.35 -14.89 -5.29
CA TYR A 472 6.74 -15.25 -5.06
C TYR A 472 7.10 -16.66 -5.56
N PHE A 473 6.33 -17.68 -5.18
CA PHE A 473 6.57 -19.06 -5.63
C PHE A 473 6.39 -19.21 -7.14
N ARG A 474 5.48 -18.46 -7.76
CA ARG A 474 5.33 -18.49 -9.23
C ARG A 474 6.53 -17.87 -9.92
N ILE A 475 7.10 -16.79 -9.37
CA ILE A 475 8.33 -16.17 -9.88
C ILE A 475 9.51 -17.14 -9.72
N LEU A 476 9.66 -17.76 -8.54
CA LEU A 476 10.71 -18.77 -8.30
C LEU A 476 10.62 -19.98 -9.25
N LYS A 477 9.42 -20.41 -9.63
CA LYS A 477 9.23 -21.54 -10.56
C LYS A 477 9.43 -21.15 -12.03
N LYS A 478 9.00 -19.95 -12.45
CA LYS A 478 8.93 -19.58 -13.89
C LYS A 478 10.04 -18.64 -14.36
N ALA A 479 10.68 -17.91 -13.45
CA ALA A 479 11.54 -16.78 -13.79
C ALA A 479 12.81 -16.77 -12.91
N GLN A 480 13.49 -17.91 -12.86
CA GLN A 480 14.72 -18.14 -12.07
C GLN A 480 15.88 -17.21 -12.47
N LYS A 481 15.90 -16.69 -13.70
CA LYS A 481 16.95 -15.79 -14.22
C LYS A 481 16.50 -14.34 -14.38
N SER A 482 15.39 -13.95 -13.75
CA SER A 482 14.85 -12.60 -13.90
C SER A 482 15.39 -11.64 -12.85
N ASN A 483 15.53 -10.37 -13.21
CA ASN A 483 15.91 -9.26 -12.32
C ASN A 483 14.94 -9.05 -11.12
N LEU A 484 13.87 -9.84 -11.03
CA LEU A 484 12.90 -9.84 -9.95
C LEU A 484 13.31 -10.75 -8.78
N LEU A 485 14.21 -11.70 -9.01
CA LEU A 485 14.63 -12.68 -8.02
C LEU A 485 15.14 -12.05 -6.70
N PRO A 486 16.00 -11.01 -6.70
CA PRO A 486 16.46 -10.41 -5.45
C PRO A 486 15.30 -9.83 -4.63
N SER A 487 14.36 -9.14 -5.27
CA SER A 487 13.19 -8.56 -4.60
C SER A 487 12.27 -9.63 -4.01
N VAL A 488 12.16 -10.79 -4.66
CA VAL A 488 11.34 -11.91 -4.17
C VAL A 488 12.00 -12.56 -2.96
N LEU A 489 13.31 -12.83 -3.03
CA LEU A 489 14.06 -13.42 -1.91
C LEU A 489 14.07 -12.47 -0.70
N GLU A 490 14.25 -11.17 -0.92
CA GLU A 490 14.11 -10.16 0.14
C GLU A 490 12.71 -10.22 0.80
N GLY A 491 11.65 -10.37 0.00
CA GLY A 491 10.29 -10.52 0.49
C GLY A 491 10.06 -11.81 1.27
N LEU A 492 10.59 -12.93 0.78
CA LEU A 492 10.52 -14.21 1.47
C LEU A 492 11.26 -14.17 2.80
N ALA A 493 12.42 -13.52 2.88
CA ALA A 493 13.19 -13.38 4.12
C ALA A 493 12.37 -12.61 5.17
N LYS A 494 11.73 -11.51 4.76
CA LYS A 494 10.90 -10.69 5.65
C LYS A 494 9.65 -11.42 6.16
N PHE A 495 9.01 -12.20 5.30
CA PHE A 495 7.75 -12.91 5.62
C PHE A 495 7.96 -14.39 6.00
N ALA A 496 9.19 -14.86 6.14
CA ALA A 496 9.53 -16.27 6.41
C ALA A 496 8.82 -16.83 7.66
N HIS A 497 8.69 -16.01 8.70
CA HIS A 497 8.03 -16.38 9.96
C HIS A 497 6.51 -16.63 9.85
N LEU A 498 5.90 -16.26 8.72
CA LEU A 498 4.44 -16.38 8.47
C LEU A 498 4.10 -17.50 7.50
N ILE A 499 5.10 -18.24 7.01
CA ILE A 499 4.91 -19.35 6.07
C ILE A 499 4.52 -20.60 6.87
N ASN A 500 3.60 -21.40 6.34
CA ASN A 500 3.25 -22.69 6.94
C ASN A 500 4.42 -23.68 6.82
N LEU A 501 4.65 -24.48 7.87
CA LEU A 501 5.73 -25.46 7.95
C LEU A 501 5.79 -26.44 6.77
N GLU A 502 4.64 -26.82 6.22
CA GLU A 502 4.52 -27.79 5.11
C GLU A 502 5.26 -27.36 3.83
N PHE A 503 5.49 -26.06 3.64
CA PHE A 503 6.16 -25.55 2.44
C PHE A 503 7.68 -25.44 2.58
N PHE A 504 8.24 -25.70 3.77
CA PHE A 504 9.66 -25.44 4.04
C PHE A 504 10.61 -26.38 3.32
N ASP A 505 10.29 -27.67 3.26
CA ASP A 505 11.17 -28.66 2.60
C ASP A 505 11.28 -28.39 1.09
N ASP A 506 10.13 -28.13 0.44
CA ASP A 506 10.07 -27.74 -0.96
C ASP A 506 10.84 -26.43 -1.22
N LEU A 507 10.64 -25.43 -0.35
CA LEU A 507 11.28 -24.13 -0.50
C LEU A 507 12.80 -24.23 -0.31
N LEU A 508 13.27 -24.94 0.72
CA LEU A 508 14.69 -25.16 0.95
C LEU A 508 15.32 -25.94 -0.20
N THR A 509 14.63 -26.93 -0.76
CA THR A 509 15.12 -27.66 -1.94
C THR A 509 15.29 -26.74 -3.14
N VAL A 510 14.31 -25.85 -3.41
CA VAL A 510 14.41 -24.84 -4.46
C VAL A 510 15.59 -23.89 -4.21
N LEU A 511 15.76 -23.39 -2.98
CA LEU A 511 16.86 -22.49 -2.62
C LEU A 511 18.23 -23.17 -2.77
N HIS A 512 18.36 -24.45 -2.39
CA HIS A 512 19.57 -25.23 -2.62
C HIS A 512 19.89 -25.40 -4.11
N ASN A 513 18.87 -25.70 -4.93
CA ASN A 513 19.05 -25.85 -6.38
C ASN A 513 19.48 -24.53 -7.01
N LEU A 514 18.93 -23.40 -6.55
CA LEU A 514 19.36 -22.08 -7.00
C LEU A 514 20.83 -21.82 -6.65
N ILE A 515 21.26 -22.10 -5.42
CA ILE A 515 22.67 -21.92 -5.00
C ILE A 515 23.61 -22.84 -5.80
N THR A 516 23.21 -24.10 -6.01
CA THR A 516 24.02 -25.10 -6.72
C THR A 516 24.17 -24.75 -8.20
N SER A 517 23.16 -24.10 -8.80
CA SER A 517 23.20 -23.71 -10.21
C SER A 517 24.29 -22.68 -10.53
N GLY A 518 24.81 -21.94 -9.54
CA GLY A 518 25.93 -21.00 -9.73
C GLY A 518 25.62 -19.74 -10.55
N ASP A 519 24.44 -19.65 -11.17
CA ASP A 519 24.01 -18.53 -12.03
C ASP A 519 23.58 -17.27 -11.25
N LEU A 520 23.63 -17.31 -9.91
CA LEU A 520 23.15 -16.23 -9.05
C LEU A 520 24.17 -15.11 -8.92
N SER A 521 23.70 -13.86 -8.94
CA SER A 521 24.50 -12.72 -8.49
C SER A 521 24.82 -12.84 -6.98
N TYR A 522 25.88 -12.16 -6.54
CA TYR A 522 26.27 -12.11 -5.13
C TYR A 522 25.14 -11.58 -4.22
N ARG A 523 24.34 -10.63 -4.70
CA ARG A 523 23.18 -10.12 -3.96
C ARG A 523 22.05 -11.14 -3.85
N GLU A 524 21.77 -11.88 -4.92
CA GLU A 524 20.75 -12.93 -4.90
C GLU A 524 21.16 -14.11 -4.02
N SER A 525 22.43 -14.50 -4.05
CA SER A 525 22.95 -15.54 -3.15
C SER A 525 22.88 -15.12 -1.67
N LEU A 526 23.24 -13.87 -1.33
CA LEU A 526 23.09 -13.36 0.03
C LEU A 526 21.63 -13.35 0.49
N HIS A 527 20.69 -12.87 -0.33
CA HIS A 527 19.27 -12.92 0.01
C HIS A 527 18.74 -14.37 0.08
N CYS A 528 19.22 -15.28 -0.76
CA CYS A 528 18.88 -16.70 -0.71
C CYS A 528 19.33 -17.32 0.62
N ILE A 529 20.58 -17.09 1.03
CA ILE A 529 21.11 -17.55 2.33
C ILE A 529 20.29 -16.93 3.47
N LEU A 530 20.01 -15.62 3.42
CA LEU A 530 19.21 -14.94 4.44
C LEU A 530 17.81 -15.56 4.58
N THR A 531 17.15 -15.87 3.46
CA THR A 531 15.84 -16.54 3.46
C THR A 531 15.92 -17.91 4.14
N ALA A 532 16.90 -18.73 3.75
CA ALA A 532 17.09 -20.05 4.33
C ALA A 532 17.36 -19.98 5.83
N PHE A 533 18.19 -19.03 6.27
CA PHE A 533 18.50 -18.84 7.68
C PHE A 533 17.29 -18.37 8.48
N HIS A 534 16.45 -17.49 7.93
CA HIS A 534 15.22 -17.07 8.61
C HIS A 534 14.18 -18.17 8.71
N ILE A 535 14.04 -19.02 7.67
CA ILE A 535 13.15 -20.19 7.69
C ILE A 535 13.58 -21.16 8.80
N LEU A 536 14.87 -21.48 8.83
CA LEU A 536 15.45 -22.44 9.76
C LEU A 536 15.57 -21.91 11.20
N SER A 537 15.71 -20.60 11.40
CA SER A 537 15.79 -19.99 12.75
C SER A 537 14.42 -19.70 13.38
N GLY A 538 13.33 -19.92 12.64
CA GLY A 538 11.97 -19.61 13.05
C GLY A 538 11.22 -20.87 13.50
N GLN A 539 10.03 -21.06 12.95
CA GLN A 539 9.23 -22.27 13.19
C GLN A 539 9.93 -23.53 12.62
N GLY A 540 10.87 -23.36 11.68
CA GLY A 540 11.66 -24.43 11.09
C GLY A 540 12.81 -24.97 11.96
N ASP A 541 13.08 -24.39 13.14
CA ASP A 541 14.12 -24.92 14.05
C ASP A 541 13.77 -26.34 14.54
N VAL A 542 12.46 -26.64 14.63
CA VAL A 542 11.95 -27.97 14.95
C VAL A 542 12.34 -29.01 13.89
N LEU A 543 12.53 -28.59 12.64
CA LEU A 543 12.81 -29.49 11.52
C LEU A 543 14.26 -29.99 11.51
N ASN A 544 15.16 -29.44 12.34
CA ASN A 544 16.57 -29.87 12.48
C ASN A 544 17.29 -30.16 11.14
N ILE A 545 16.96 -29.40 10.07
CA ILE A 545 17.59 -29.56 8.75
C ILE A 545 18.98 -28.91 8.81
N ASP A 546 20.02 -29.65 8.43
CA ASP A 546 21.39 -29.13 8.46
C ASP A 546 21.65 -28.12 7.32
N PRO A 547 22.00 -26.86 7.63
CA PRO A 547 22.29 -25.83 6.63
C PRO A 547 23.76 -25.79 6.16
N LEU A 548 24.53 -26.88 6.27
CA LEU A 548 25.95 -26.94 5.90
C LEU A 548 26.27 -26.23 4.57
N LYS A 549 25.51 -26.54 3.51
CA LYS A 549 25.71 -25.97 2.16
C LYS A 549 25.56 -24.44 2.14
N PHE A 550 24.64 -23.90 2.94
CA PHE A 550 24.45 -22.46 3.06
C PHE A 550 25.60 -21.79 3.84
N TYR A 551 26.20 -22.47 4.82
CA TYR A 551 27.39 -21.96 5.51
C TYR A 551 28.61 -21.92 4.59
N VAL A 552 28.84 -22.98 3.83
CA VAL A 552 29.92 -23.04 2.82
C VAL A 552 29.73 -21.92 1.79
N HIS A 553 28.50 -21.77 1.25
CA HIS A 553 28.24 -20.72 0.27
C HIS A 553 28.40 -19.32 0.86
N LEU A 554 27.88 -19.06 2.07
CA LEU A 554 28.09 -17.78 2.75
C LEU A 554 29.58 -17.48 2.94
N TYR A 555 30.34 -18.46 3.40
CA TYR A 555 31.78 -18.33 3.61
C TYR A 555 32.48 -17.95 2.30
N LYS A 556 32.13 -18.59 1.18
CA LYS A 556 32.61 -18.24 -0.17
C LYS A 556 32.21 -16.82 -0.59
N THR A 557 30.95 -16.44 -0.44
CA THR A 557 30.44 -15.11 -0.83
C THR A 557 31.07 -13.98 -0.04
N LEU A 558 31.55 -14.22 1.20
CA LEU A 558 32.23 -13.17 1.98
C LEU A 558 33.50 -12.65 1.31
N LEU A 559 34.23 -13.47 0.55
CA LEU A 559 35.45 -13.03 -0.16
C LEU A 559 35.17 -12.16 -1.39
N THR A 560 33.95 -12.19 -1.93
CA THR A 560 33.59 -11.39 -3.10
C THR A 560 33.15 -9.96 -2.74
N LEU A 561 32.96 -9.67 -1.44
CA LEU A 561 32.60 -8.34 -0.96
C LEU A 561 33.83 -7.42 -0.95
N HIS A 562 33.71 -6.25 -1.58
CA HIS A 562 34.78 -5.24 -1.69
C HIS A 562 34.27 -3.84 -1.32
N ALA A 563 35.16 -2.83 -1.27
CA ALA A 563 34.84 -1.43 -0.95
C ALA A 563 34.02 -0.66 -2.02
N GLY A 564 33.38 -1.35 -2.96
CA GLY A 564 32.55 -0.72 -4.00
C GLY A 564 31.26 -0.12 -3.44
N ALA A 565 30.77 0.96 -4.04
CA ALA A 565 29.55 1.64 -3.57
C ALA A 565 28.31 0.72 -3.57
N LEU A 566 28.21 -0.22 -4.52
CA LEU A 566 27.10 -1.18 -4.61
C LEU A 566 27.23 -2.30 -3.54
N THR A 567 28.45 -2.76 -3.30
CA THR A 567 28.75 -3.84 -2.34
C THR A 567 28.61 -3.39 -0.88
N ASN A 568 28.69 -2.09 -0.57
CA ASN A 568 28.45 -1.59 0.79
C ASN A 568 26.99 -1.86 1.24
N GLU A 569 25.99 -1.67 0.38
CA GLU A 569 24.61 -2.02 0.75
C GLU A 569 24.43 -3.53 0.92
N ASP A 570 25.16 -4.32 0.13
CA ASP A 570 25.10 -5.78 0.21
C ASP A 570 25.86 -6.32 1.43
N THR A 571 26.84 -5.58 1.97
CA THR A 571 27.44 -5.90 3.28
C THR A 571 26.42 -5.80 4.41
N ALA A 572 25.44 -4.89 4.35
CA ALA A 572 24.37 -4.84 5.34
C ALA A 572 23.53 -6.12 5.35
N ILE A 573 23.28 -6.71 4.17
CA ILE A 573 22.58 -7.99 4.04
C ILE A 573 23.45 -9.12 4.62
N ALA A 574 24.75 -9.13 4.32
CA ALA A 574 25.69 -10.10 4.88
C ALA A 574 25.75 -10.01 6.42
N LEU A 575 25.77 -8.80 6.99
CA LEU A 575 25.71 -8.58 8.43
C LEU A 575 24.41 -9.12 9.05
N GLN A 576 23.27 -8.99 8.35
CA GLN A 576 22.01 -9.61 8.79
C GLN A 576 22.07 -11.15 8.74
N CYS A 577 22.68 -11.73 7.69
CA CYS A 577 22.90 -13.18 7.62
C CYS A 577 23.73 -13.68 8.81
N LEU A 578 24.83 -12.97 9.11
CA LEU A 578 25.72 -13.28 10.22
C LEU A 578 25.01 -13.10 11.56
N ASP A 579 24.23 -12.04 11.75
CA ASP A 579 23.46 -11.84 12.98
C ASP A 579 22.47 -12.98 13.22
N VAL A 580 21.71 -13.41 12.20
CA VAL A 580 20.78 -14.54 12.31
C VAL A 580 21.53 -15.85 12.61
N MET A 581 22.64 -16.09 11.93
CA MET A 581 23.50 -17.25 12.17
C MET A 581 23.97 -17.28 13.63
N LEU A 582 24.53 -16.18 14.13
CA LEU A 582 25.21 -16.11 15.42
C LEU A 582 24.26 -15.97 16.62
N THR A 583 23.17 -15.23 16.48
CA THR A 583 22.23 -15.01 17.60
C THR A 583 21.24 -16.16 17.73
N LYS A 584 20.61 -16.57 16.64
CA LYS A 584 19.50 -17.55 16.68
C LYS A 584 19.98 -18.98 16.62
N ARG A 585 21.03 -19.28 15.83
CA ARG A 585 21.52 -20.65 15.61
C ARG A 585 22.86 -20.97 16.30
N ARG A 586 23.20 -20.24 17.36
CA ARG A 586 24.46 -20.44 18.13
C ARG A 586 24.76 -21.89 18.52
N LYS A 587 23.73 -22.70 18.80
CA LYS A 587 23.89 -24.10 19.27
C LYS A 587 24.32 -25.06 18.16
N GLN A 588 24.04 -24.73 16.90
CA GLN A 588 24.30 -25.60 15.74
C GLN A 588 25.63 -25.27 15.05
N ILE A 589 26.36 -24.26 15.54
CA ILE A 589 27.63 -23.81 14.96
C ILE A 589 28.77 -24.46 15.72
N THR A 590 29.64 -25.17 15.00
CA THR A 590 30.87 -25.76 15.55
C THR A 590 31.91 -24.68 15.81
N LEU A 591 32.81 -24.92 16.78
CA LEU A 591 33.86 -23.97 17.13
C LEU A 591 34.79 -23.67 15.93
N HIS A 592 35.15 -24.69 15.14
CA HIS A 592 35.99 -24.50 13.95
C HIS A 592 35.34 -23.58 12.91
N ARG A 593 34.02 -23.69 12.68
CA ARG A 593 33.29 -22.75 11.81
C ARG A 593 33.34 -21.33 12.35
N ALA A 594 33.11 -21.15 13.66
CA ALA A 594 33.15 -19.83 14.29
C ALA A 594 34.54 -19.17 14.13
N LEU A 595 35.62 -19.94 14.34
CA LEU A 595 37.00 -19.49 14.13
C LEU A 595 37.28 -19.12 12.66
N ALA A 596 36.82 -19.93 11.70
CA ALA A 596 36.99 -19.67 10.28
C ALA A 596 36.27 -18.37 9.85
N PHE A 597 35.01 -18.20 10.27
CA PHE A 597 34.27 -16.96 10.03
C PHE A 597 34.94 -15.76 10.69
N LEU A 598 35.40 -15.87 11.94
CA LEU A 598 36.10 -14.79 12.64
C LEU A 598 37.36 -14.34 11.89
N LYS A 599 38.17 -15.30 11.43
CA LYS A 599 39.38 -15.01 10.65
C LYS A 599 39.05 -14.38 9.29
N ARG A 600 38.10 -14.96 8.54
CA ARG A 600 37.70 -14.43 7.22
C ARG A 600 37.04 -13.04 7.32
N LEU A 601 36.25 -12.77 8.35
CA LEU A 601 35.68 -11.45 8.60
C LEU A 601 36.77 -10.42 8.96
N SER A 602 37.78 -10.83 9.70
CA SER A 602 38.94 -9.98 9.99
C SER A 602 39.74 -9.65 8.73
N MET A 603 39.93 -10.63 7.83
CA MET A 603 40.49 -10.39 6.49
C MET A 603 39.63 -9.42 5.67
N LEU A 604 38.32 -9.68 5.62
CA LEU A 604 37.36 -8.85 4.87
C LEU A 604 37.42 -7.40 5.35
N SER A 605 37.53 -7.16 6.65
CA SER A 605 37.52 -5.81 7.22
C SER A 605 38.64 -4.88 6.72
N LEU A 606 39.70 -5.42 6.10
CA LEU A 606 40.76 -4.64 5.43
C LEU A 606 40.36 -4.13 4.04
N HIS A 607 39.39 -4.78 3.39
CA HIS A 607 39.01 -4.55 1.99
C HIS A 607 37.68 -3.80 1.82
N VAL A 608 37.01 -3.41 2.91
CA VAL A 608 35.71 -2.72 2.86
C VAL A 608 35.81 -1.29 3.39
N MET A 609 34.79 -0.50 3.05
CA MET A 609 34.57 0.85 3.55
C MET A 609 34.43 0.91 5.09
N PRO A 610 34.67 2.08 5.71
CA PRO A 610 34.73 2.20 7.17
C PRO A 610 33.41 1.88 7.89
N ASP A 611 32.27 2.14 7.24
CA ASP A 611 30.94 1.79 7.72
C ASP A 611 30.76 0.27 7.84
N SER A 612 31.06 -0.46 6.77
CA SER A 612 31.07 -1.93 6.75
C SER A 612 32.11 -2.50 7.71
N CYS A 613 33.30 -1.90 7.78
CA CYS A 613 34.37 -2.34 8.68
C CYS A 613 33.93 -2.28 10.15
N VAL A 614 33.30 -1.19 10.60
CA VAL A 614 32.76 -1.11 11.97
C VAL A 614 31.67 -2.17 12.21
N GLY A 615 30.77 -2.39 11.25
CA GLY A 615 29.77 -3.45 11.31
C GLY A 615 30.39 -4.85 11.47
N ILE A 616 31.43 -5.15 10.69
CA ILE A 616 32.14 -6.44 10.73
C ILE A 616 32.91 -6.61 12.05
N LEU A 617 33.58 -5.57 12.55
CA LEU A 617 34.26 -5.63 13.85
C LEU A 617 33.27 -5.81 15.01
N ALA A 618 32.07 -5.23 14.90
CA ALA A 618 30.98 -5.47 15.85
C ALA A 618 30.47 -6.92 15.79
N THR A 619 30.39 -7.55 14.60
CA THR A 619 30.06 -8.98 14.51
C THR A 619 31.17 -9.85 15.10
N ASN A 620 32.44 -9.49 14.89
CA ASN A 620 33.58 -10.20 15.48
C ASN A 620 33.54 -10.12 17.01
N ARG A 621 33.17 -8.98 17.57
CA ARG A 621 32.95 -8.84 19.02
C ARG A 621 31.84 -9.78 19.51
N MET A 622 30.71 -9.84 18.79
CA MET A 622 29.63 -10.76 19.12
C MET A 622 30.10 -12.22 19.06
N LEU A 623 30.92 -12.58 18.07
CA LEU A 623 31.52 -13.91 17.94
C LEU A 623 32.37 -14.29 19.15
N VAL A 624 33.29 -13.43 19.56
CA VAL A 624 34.18 -13.66 20.72
C VAL A 624 33.36 -13.84 22.00
N HIS A 625 32.32 -13.02 22.22
CA HIS A 625 31.43 -13.21 23.38
C HIS A 625 30.57 -14.47 23.32
N THR A 626 30.16 -14.90 22.12
CA THR A 626 29.33 -16.09 21.95
C THR A 626 30.16 -17.37 22.07
N PHE A 627 31.41 -17.33 21.62
CA PHE A 627 32.36 -18.43 21.62
C PHE A 627 33.67 -17.96 22.29
N PRO A 628 33.79 -18.04 23.63
CA PRO A 628 34.97 -17.53 24.34
C PRO A 628 36.27 -18.27 23.97
N LYS A 629 36.17 -19.50 23.44
CA LYS A 629 37.33 -20.23 22.90
C LYS A 629 37.90 -19.61 21.61
N CYS A 630 37.30 -18.55 21.07
CA CYS A 630 37.86 -17.80 19.95
C CYS A 630 39.10 -16.99 20.32
N ASP A 631 39.39 -16.83 21.62
CA ASP A 631 40.60 -16.15 22.12
C ASP A 631 41.89 -16.82 21.63
N ILE A 632 41.84 -18.10 21.21
CA ILE A 632 42.96 -18.83 20.60
C ILE A 632 43.57 -18.06 19.41
N LEU A 633 42.78 -17.29 18.65
CA LEU A 633 43.30 -16.52 17.51
C LEU A 633 43.99 -15.19 17.91
N LEU A 634 43.91 -14.80 19.18
CA LEU A 634 44.63 -13.63 19.71
C LEU A 634 46.04 -14.02 20.20
N ASP A 635 46.23 -15.28 20.55
CA ASP A 635 47.53 -15.82 20.94
C ASP A 635 48.38 -16.18 19.71
N ASN A 636 49.70 -16.15 19.87
CA ASN A 636 50.66 -16.51 18.80
C ASN A 636 50.91 -18.02 18.70
N ASP A 637 50.36 -18.81 19.62
CA ASP A 637 50.64 -20.24 19.73
C ASP A 637 49.72 -21.05 18.79
N MET A 638 50.32 -21.81 17.88
CA MET A 638 49.59 -22.71 17.00
C MET A 638 49.13 -23.95 17.78
N GLN A 639 47.82 -24.12 17.97
CA GLN A 639 47.27 -25.22 18.78
C GLN A 639 46.93 -26.50 18.00
N GLY A 640 47.04 -26.50 16.67
CA GLY A 640 46.67 -27.63 15.82
C GLY A 640 47.74 -28.06 14.81
N SER A 641 47.54 -29.24 14.21
CA SER A 641 48.36 -29.73 13.10
C SER A 641 47.90 -29.11 11.77
N GLY A 642 48.85 -28.71 10.91
CA GLY A 642 48.58 -28.20 9.55
C GLY A 642 48.82 -26.70 9.37
N VAL A 643 48.55 -26.20 8.16
CA VAL A 643 48.68 -24.78 7.78
C VAL A 643 47.29 -24.22 7.49
N TYR A 644 47.07 -22.95 7.84
CA TYR A 644 45.81 -22.26 7.49
C TYR A 644 45.75 -21.95 6.00
N LEU A 645 44.63 -22.33 5.38
CA LEU A 645 44.39 -22.13 3.96
C LEU A 645 43.23 -21.14 3.76
N PRO A 646 43.50 -19.85 3.45
CA PRO A 646 42.46 -18.83 3.34
C PRO A 646 41.53 -19.02 2.14
N GLU A 647 42.00 -19.66 1.08
CA GLU A 647 41.29 -19.82 -0.20
C GLU A 647 40.27 -20.96 -0.21
N LEU A 648 40.27 -21.83 0.81
CA LEU A 648 39.32 -22.95 0.85
C LEU A 648 37.87 -22.47 1.00
N ASP A 649 36.98 -23.10 0.24
CA ASP A 649 35.54 -22.80 0.25
C ASP A 649 34.84 -23.37 1.50
N GLU A 650 35.40 -24.41 2.12
CA GLU A 650 34.79 -25.08 3.27
C GLU A 650 35.38 -24.58 4.59
N PRO A 651 34.56 -23.97 5.48
CA PRO A 651 35.05 -23.34 6.71
C PRO A 651 35.64 -24.33 7.72
N GLU A 652 35.25 -25.60 7.67
CA GLU A 652 35.74 -26.61 8.62
C GLU A 652 37.17 -27.08 8.34
N TYR A 653 37.58 -27.10 7.07
CA TYR A 653 38.89 -27.61 6.66
C TYR A 653 39.95 -26.52 6.50
N CYS A 654 39.61 -25.26 6.79
CA CYS A 654 40.54 -24.14 6.68
C CYS A 654 41.66 -24.14 7.73
N ASN A 655 41.52 -24.92 8.83
CA ASN A 655 42.44 -24.92 9.99
C ASN A 655 42.71 -23.51 10.59
N PRO A 656 41.67 -22.74 10.97
CA PRO A 656 41.83 -21.36 11.45
C PRO A 656 42.63 -21.26 12.75
N GLN A 657 42.62 -22.30 13.58
CA GLN A 657 43.32 -22.36 14.88
C GLN A 657 44.85 -22.25 14.79
N ASN A 658 45.43 -22.38 13.60
CA ASN A 658 46.87 -22.28 13.38
C ASN A 658 47.29 -20.87 12.91
N THR A 659 46.39 -19.88 13.04
CA THR A 659 46.65 -18.48 12.68
C THR A 659 46.18 -17.51 13.74
N CYS A 660 46.75 -16.31 13.68
CA CYS A 660 46.43 -15.20 14.58
C CYS A 660 45.72 -14.07 13.82
N LEU A 661 45.02 -13.19 14.52
CA LEU A 661 44.30 -12.02 13.96
C LEU A 661 45.24 -10.83 13.67
N TRP A 662 46.24 -11.01 12.81
CA TRP A 662 47.18 -9.96 12.40
C TRP A 662 46.51 -8.71 11.82
N GLU A 663 45.34 -8.88 11.21
CA GLU A 663 44.57 -7.82 10.55
C GLU A 663 44.15 -6.72 11.55
N LEU A 664 43.88 -7.10 12.81
CA LEU A 664 43.50 -6.15 13.86
C LEU A 664 44.63 -5.15 14.16
N HIS A 665 45.89 -5.56 14.02
CA HIS A 665 47.03 -4.66 14.21
C HIS A 665 47.08 -3.58 13.13
N THR A 666 46.79 -3.95 11.88
CA THR A 666 46.69 -2.99 10.76
C THR A 666 45.52 -2.04 10.96
N LEU A 667 44.35 -2.54 11.40
CA LEU A 667 43.16 -1.73 11.66
C LEU A 667 43.32 -0.75 12.83
N LYS A 668 44.22 -1.02 13.78
CA LYS A 668 44.59 -0.06 14.84
C LYS A 668 45.11 1.27 14.27
N ARG A 669 45.71 1.24 13.07
CA ARG A 669 46.25 2.41 12.36
C ARG A 669 45.27 3.02 11.35
N HIS A 670 44.02 2.54 11.31
CA HIS A 670 43.01 3.01 10.38
C HIS A 670 42.67 4.50 10.59
N TYR A 671 42.31 5.22 9.53
CA TYR A 671 42.01 6.66 9.61
C TYR A 671 40.73 6.93 10.42
N HIS A 672 39.72 6.07 10.29
CA HIS A 672 38.46 6.23 11.02
C HIS A 672 38.63 5.90 12.53
N PRO A 673 38.28 6.82 13.44
CA PRO A 673 38.53 6.64 14.87
C PRO A 673 37.72 5.49 15.49
N MET A 674 36.51 5.20 15.00
CA MET A 674 35.72 4.09 15.55
C MET A 674 36.31 2.73 15.17
N VAL A 675 36.84 2.60 13.95
CA VAL A 675 37.53 1.37 13.53
C VAL A 675 38.72 1.10 14.44
N ARG A 676 39.51 2.13 14.77
CA ARG A 676 40.62 2.02 15.73
C ARG A 676 40.13 1.56 17.11
N LYS A 677 39.07 2.17 17.64
CA LYS A 677 38.50 1.81 18.96
C LYS A 677 38.03 0.35 19.00
N TYR A 678 37.30 -0.10 17.98
CA TYR A 678 36.85 -1.48 17.88
C TYR A 678 38.01 -2.47 17.70
N ALA A 679 39.01 -2.14 16.89
CA ALA A 679 40.21 -2.96 16.73
C ALA A 679 41.00 -3.09 18.05
N THR A 680 41.18 -2.00 18.81
CA THR A 680 41.82 -2.04 20.13
C THR A 680 41.00 -2.83 21.15
N HIS A 681 39.67 -2.73 21.11
CA HIS A 681 38.78 -3.50 22.00
C HIS A 681 38.90 -5.01 21.73
N LEU A 682 38.91 -5.41 20.45
CA LEU A 682 39.05 -6.81 20.05
C LEU A 682 40.42 -7.39 20.40
N LEU A 683 41.50 -6.61 20.23
CA LEU A 683 42.85 -7.03 20.62
C LEU A 683 42.97 -7.35 22.12
N CYS A 684 42.18 -6.70 22.97
CA CYS A 684 42.14 -6.96 24.40
C CYS A 684 41.26 -8.16 24.79
N GLY A 685 40.78 -8.97 23.83
CA GLY A 685 39.86 -10.09 24.12
C GLY A 685 38.41 -9.63 24.35
N ALA A 686 38.04 -8.47 23.80
CA ALA A 686 36.69 -7.91 23.90
C ALA A 686 36.12 -7.84 25.34
N PRO A 687 36.81 -7.22 26.31
CA PRO A 687 36.36 -7.23 27.70
C PRO A 687 35.03 -6.47 27.87
N SER A 688 34.18 -6.98 28.76
CA SER A 688 32.89 -6.37 29.12
C SER A 688 33.04 -5.21 30.11
N GLU A 689 34.08 -5.23 30.94
CA GLU A 689 34.37 -4.22 31.97
C GLU A 689 35.89 -3.91 31.99
N GLY A 690 36.27 -2.67 32.32
CA GLY A 690 37.68 -2.25 32.46
C GLY A 690 38.15 -1.20 31.46
N SER A 691 39.45 -0.89 31.50
CA SER A 691 40.09 0.16 30.68
C SER A 691 40.08 -0.11 29.17
N GLY A 692 39.91 -1.38 28.78
CA GLY A 692 39.79 -1.81 27.40
C GLY A 692 38.34 -1.93 26.89
N ALA A 693 37.32 -1.67 27.70
CA ALA A 693 35.91 -1.87 27.35
C ALA A 693 35.33 -0.74 26.49
N LEU A 694 34.36 -1.08 25.62
CA LEU A 694 33.62 -0.10 24.82
C LEU A 694 32.54 0.59 25.65
N ASP A 695 32.20 1.82 25.28
CA ASP A 695 31.08 2.56 25.88
C ASP A 695 29.78 1.74 25.82
N MET A 696 28.99 1.81 26.89
CA MET A 696 27.71 1.09 27.01
C MET A 696 26.73 1.37 25.86
N GLY A 697 26.80 2.56 25.26
CA GLY A 697 25.99 2.95 24.11
C GLY A 697 26.40 2.25 22.81
N LEU A 698 27.68 1.93 22.63
CA LEU A 698 28.22 1.22 21.47
C LEU A 698 28.11 -0.29 21.63
N SER A 699 28.27 -0.80 22.85
CA SER A 699 28.15 -2.22 23.15
C SER A 699 26.73 -2.78 22.99
N ARG A 700 25.69 -1.95 23.12
CA ARG A 700 24.29 -2.38 23.05
C ARG A 700 23.70 -2.33 21.63
N ARG A 701 24.34 -1.64 20.70
CA ARG A 701 23.85 -1.50 19.33
C ARG A 701 24.13 -2.76 18.53
N THR A 702 23.23 -3.10 17.61
CA THR A 702 23.45 -4.23 16.72
C THR A 702 24.44 -3.87 15.62
N PRO A 703 25.15 -4.85 15.04
CA PRO A 703 26.10 -4.59 13.95
C PRO A 703 25.47 -3.84 12.77
N GLY A 704 24.21 -4.14 12.43
CA GLY A 704 23.47 -3.44 11.38
C GLY A 704 23.12 -1.99 11.73
N GLN A 705 22.84 -1.67 13.01
CA GLN A 705 22.61 -0.28 13.44
C GLN A 705 23.89 0.55 13.37
N LEU A 706 25.02 -0.03 13.79
CA LEU A 706 26.32 0.64 13.72
C LEU A 706 26.75 0.93 12.27
N PHE A 707 26.43 0.03 11.34
CA PHE A 707 26.63 0.25 9.92
C PHE A 707 25.85 1.48 9.41
N GLU A 708 24.58 1.63 9.81
CA GLU A 708 23.76 2.79 9.44
C GLU A 708 24.25 4.09 10.12
N ASP A 709 24.60 4.03 11.40
CA ASP A 709 25.04 5.19 12.20
C ASP A 709 26.34 5.81 11.67
N TYR A 710 27.22 4.98 11.10
CA TYR A 710 28.54 5.36 10.60
C TYR A 710 28.63 5.38 9.07
N SER A 711 27.48 5.42 8.39
CA SER A 711 27.42 5.45 6.94
C SER A 711 28.08 6.70 6.35
N VAL A 712 28.88 6.50 5.30
CA VAL A 712 29.56 7.60 4.56
C VAL A 712 28.68 8.17 3.44
N LYS A 713 27.38 7.81 3.40
CA LYS A 713 26.42 8.23 2.35
C LYS A 713 26.28 9.75 2.23
N ASP A 714 26.42 10.47 3.34
CA ASP A 714 26.31 11.94 3.38
C ASP A 714 27.64 12.65 3.05
N MET A 715 28.65 11.92 2.56
CA MET A 715 30.03 12.41 2.31
C MET A 715 30.70 13.02 3.56
N THR A 716 30.17 12.72 4.75
CA THR A 716 30.71 13.14 6.04
C THR A 716 31.07 11.92 6.87
N PHE A 717 32.18 12.01 7.60
CA PHE A 717 32.52 11.00 8.60
C PHE A 717 31.85 11.33 9.93
N ASN A 718 31.18 10.33 10.49
CA ASN A 718 30.66 10.37 11.84
C ASN A 718 31.49 9.38 12.70
N PRO A 719 32.24 9.81 13.72
CA PRO A 719 32.69 11.17 14.01
C PRO A 719 33.74 11.63 12.98
N PRO A 720 34.00 12.95 12.87
CA PRO A 720 34.96 13.48 11.89
C PRO A 720 36.34 12.85 12.08
N VAL A 721 36.98 12.49 10.97
CA VAL A 721 38.35 11.99 10.96
C VAL A 721 39.25 13.10 11.50
N ALA A 722 40.13 12.77 12.45
CA ALA A 722 41.09 13.73 12.95
C ALA A 722 41.93 14.23 11.77
N GLY A 723 42.06 15.56 11.63
CA GLY A 723 42.94 16.14 10.63
C GLY A 723 44.35 15.58 10.75
N PRO A 724 45.16 15.61 9.67
CA PRO A 724 46.56 15.21 9.77
C PRO A 724 47.17 15.95 10.96
N PRO A 725 47.93 15.27 11.83
CA PRO A 725 48.54 15.94 12.97
C PRO A 725 49.28 17.16 12.41
N SER A 726 48.95 18.36 12.90
CA SER A 726 49.64 19.58 12.45
C SER A 726 51.12 19.27 12.58
N LYS A 727 51.85 19.24 11.46
CA LYS A 727 53.29 19.05 11.48
C LYS A 727 53.86 20.21 12.32
N LYS A 728 53.95 20.04 13.65
CA LYS A 728 55.15 20.50 14.33
C LYS A 728 56.23 19.79 13.55
N LYS A 729 57.08 20.56 12.86
CA LYS A 729 58.32 20.06 12.32
C LYS A 729 59.01 19.38 13.50
N GLU A 730 58.81 18.08 13.66
CA GLU A 730 59.78 17.25 14.33
C GLU A 730 60.96 17.37 13.39
N HIS A 731 61.85 18.31 13.72
CA HIS A 731 63.23 18.20 13.28
C HIS A 731 63.58 16.76 13.60
N LEU A 732 63.77 15.96 12.56
CA LEU A 732 64.34 14.64 12.69
C LEU A 732 65.74 14.88 13.27
N THR A 733 65.86 14.93 14.60
CA THR A 733 67.13 14.87 15.31
C THR A 733 67.62 13.42 15.32
N ILE A 734 67.52 12.75 14.17
CA ILE A 734 68.50 11.75 13.76
C ILE A 734 69.43 12.53 12.85
N GLY A 735 70.24 13.37 13.51
CA GLY A 735 71.34 14.03 12.85
C GLY A 735 72.32 12.97 12.35
N GLN A 736 72.61 13.04 11.06
CA GLN A 736 73.97 12.83 10.54
C GLN A 736 74.63 11.48 10.82
N ALA A 737 74.10 10.41 10.24
CA ALA A 737 74.95 9.26 9.91
C ALA A 737 74.35 8.50 8.71
N PHE A 738 74.45 9.09 7.51
CA PHE A 738 74.56 8.22 6.33
C PHE A 738 75.89 7.47 6.51
N LEU A 739 75.83 6.14 6.59
CA LEU A 739 77.01 5.28 6.81
C LEU A 739 78.06 5.43 5.70
N ASP A 740 77.70 6.01 4.56
CA ASP A 740 78.60 6.25 3.44
C ASP A 740 78.81 7.76 3.18
N SER A 741 80.06 8.19 3.38
CA SER A 741 80.50 9.57 3.17
C SER A 741 80.50 9.99 1.69
N ALA A 742 80.57 9.04 0.76
CA ALA A 742 80.56 9.32 -0.68
C ALA A 742 79.14 9.71 -1.16
N LEU A 743 78.13 9.00 -0.68
CA LEU A 743 76.73 9.29 -0.98
C LEU A 743 76.31 10.66 -0.46
N LYS A 744 76.78 11.02 0.74
CA LYS A 744 76.52 12.33 1.34
C LYS A 744 77.06 13.48 0.48
N LYS A 745 78.28 13.33 -0.05
CA LYS A 745 78.87 14.32 -0.96
C LYS A 745 78.08 14.46 -2.26
N GLN A 746 77.59 13.34 -2.82
CA GLN A 746 76.78 13.37 -4.05
C GLN A 746 75.43 14.08 -3.83
N VAL A 747 74.78 13.81 -2.71
CA VAL A 747 73.52 14.48 -2.33
C VAL A 747 73.75 15.96 -2.08
N ASP A 748 74.82 16.35 -1.39
CA ASP A 748 75.15 17.75 -1.14
C ASP A 748 75.45 18.50 -2.45
N THR A 749 76.13 17.87 -3.43
CA THR A 749 76.31 18.45 -4.77
C THR A 749 75.03 18.55 -5.58
N ALA A 750 74.09 17.60 -5.42
CA ALA A 750 72.81 17.63 -6.12
C ALA A 750 71.89 18.72 -5.56
N LEU A 751 71.88 18.90 -4.23
CA LEU A 751 71.09 19.94 -3.57
C LEU A 751 71.59 21.36 -3.88
N LEU A 752 72.88 21.54 -4.13
CA LEU A 752 73.45 22.83 -4.57
C LEU A 752 73.11 23.18 -6.03
N LEU A 753 72.66 22.20 -6.84
CA LEU A 753 72.26 22.41 -8.23
C LEU A 753 70.75 22.70 -8.38
N GLU A 754 69.94 22.47 -7.35
CA GLU A 754 68.47 22.64 -7.37
C GLU A 754 67.98 24.03 -6.91
N GLU A 755 68.87 25.01 -6.64
CA GLU A 755 68.44 26.37 -6.26
C GLU A 755 67.82 27.20 -7.40
N ASP A 756 67.87 26.73 -8.65
CA ASP A 756 67.08 27.30 -9.75
C ASP A 756 65.68 26.68 -9.79
N GLU A 757 64.83 27.07 -8.83
CA GLU A 757 63.41 26.69 -8.74
C GLU A 757 62.61 27.18 -9.97
N VAL A 758 62.51 26.35 -11.01
CA VAL A 758 61.39 26.47 -11.97
C VAL A 758 60.14 25.94 -11.28
N SER A 759 59.22 26.84 -10.94
CA SER A 759 57.90 26.50 -10.41
C SER A 759 57.14 25.62 -11.40
N LEU A 760 57.11 24.30 -11.15
CA LEU A 760 56.31 23.35 -11.92
C LEU A 760 54.82 23.53 -11.57
N ASP A 761 54.11 24.23 -12.44
CA ASP A 761 52.66 24.40 -12.37
C ASP A 761 51.95 23.15 -12.95
N PHE A 762 51.55 22.24 -12.06
CA PHE A 762 50.84 20.99 -12.40
C PHE A 762 49.43 21.23 -12.98
N ALA A 763 48.96 22.47 -13.07
CA ALA A 763 47.66 22.79 -13.66
C ALA A 763 47.68 22.88 -15.20
N ALA A 764 48.85 22.99 -15.83
CA ALA A 764 48.95 23.16 -17.29
C ALA A 764 48.68 21.87 -18.09
N SER A 765 48.83 20.68 -17.49
CA SER A 765 48.69 19.39 -18.19
C SER A 765 47.25 18.89 -18.33
N TYR A 766 46.24 19.62 -17.83
CA TYR A 766 44.83 19.21 -17.89
C TYR A 766 44.01 19.93 -18.98
N ALA A 767 44.64 20.79 -19.79
CA ALA A 767 43.96 21.54 -20.86
C ALA A 767 44.10 20.90 -22.25
N GLN A 768 44.67 19.70 -22.37
CA GLN A 768 44.72 18.94 -23.62
C GLN A 768 44.45 17.47 -23.34
N GLU A 769 43.16 17.12 -23.26
CA GLU A 769 42.59 15.84 -23.74
C GLU A 769 41.08 15.98 -23.95
#